data_AF-A0AAV1D889-F1
#
_entry.id   AF-A0AAV1D889-F1
#
_cell.length_a   1.000
_cell.length_b   1.000
_cell.length_c   1.000
_cell.angle_alpha   90.00
_cell.angle_beta   90.00
_cell.angle_gamma   90.00
#
_symmetry.space_group_name_H-M   'P 1'
#
loop_
_entity.id
_entity.type
_entity.pdbx_description
1 polymer ?
#
loop_
_entity_poly.entity_id
_entity_poly.type
_entity_poly.pdbx_seq_one_letter_code
_entity_poly.pdbx_strand_id
1 'polypeptide(L)'
;MRFRRERAELSTKVESRVKKAEINRMQILKAHKQRRLSLKERTSQSLLRRMTRESKYKERVRAAIHQKRAAAEKKRLGLLEAETKRAGARILQVRKVAKCISRQREIERQDMQSKLENRLQRAKRQRAEYLMQRGKGQNSVRSSWNKFQEEADLLSRKLARCWRQFRKIRETTLQLAKSYDALNINKDSVTSKPFEQLALMIESGSTLQTTKALLDRFECRYVLARMSAATPHVFAWGDIDHLLKRVATPRRRATPRKSTASRETRKPGPLKQSPSPKTPVKLSRYQVRIVLCAYMILGHPSSVFSGRGEREIALAQSAETFVREFELLIKTVLDGPVEVSNTESGPVLVKFRYQLAAFDSAWCSYLNNFVMWKVKDAESLEGDLVRAACHLELSMIQTCRMTPEGDSGSLTHDMKAIQKQVTQDQKLLREKVHNLSGDAGIARMEAAISDTRAKYFQALENGSPVGSSIAQITSPISASIPTPHPRVESVGKSNGLTENAQKPNVARRLFGDEGDSNGSGMWKDLENELIVNESVHGEQLVHDENINFGDKIQSSAKEKVKETMKKAFWDGIIESVEQDEPKFGHILELMKEVRDEISLMAPESWKQEIFESIDIEILSQVLSAGNVDMDYLGKVLGFALVKLQKLSAPASTDELEATHQKFMEELATMCQENGPSKKAHTVALVKGLRFVLEQIQILKQEVSKYKIQFLQPVLKGPAGLAFLRKSFTKHYGAPGDSVNTLPLTREWLLSIRDCKDQEWSDHCNILSESAGKHGTIPERSLAPTTLKSGGHFPNSRSGNPDSLLASISSLSYSDCKGKKVDLMVRLGLLKLVSEISGVTQESLPETQKLNVLRLRAVQARMQKITVIATSILVLQQTLVSERIVISHGDIDNIVLSCVKQLSDLLDTFEDAGISELAELLSQVVNDVDNSIDESKRQSLKDIMARMLTKSLQAGDPIFSRISRAIYLAARCVVLSGSGTHGRELAAIALRQVGAISLVDELVSAATVLAVAATVSVDVHGPWYVHLVDNM
;
A
#
# COMPACT_ATOMS: atom_id res chain seq x y z
N MET A 1 6.56 -113.98 -19.77
CA MET A 1 5.76 -113.36 -18.69
C MET A 1 6.59 -112.59 -17.65
N ARG A 2 7.55 -113.24 -16.96
CA ARG A 2 8.34 -112.69 -15.83
C ARG A 2 8.69 -111.19 -15.90
N PHE A 3 9.44 -110.76 -16.91
CA PHE A 3 9.90 -109.36 -17.07
C PHE A 3 8.78 -108.29 -17.06
N ARG A 4 7.53 -108.62 -17.47
CA ARG A 4 6.42 -107.66 -17.40
C ARG A 4 5.98 -107.38 -15.95
N ARG A 5 6.06 -108.37 -15.06
CA ARG A 5 5.78 -108.20 -13.61
C ARG A 5 6.89 -107.41 -12.93
N GLU A 6 8.15 -107.77 -13.20
CA GLU A 6 9.33 -107.07 -12.66
C GLU A 6 9.35 -105.59 -13.09
N ARG A 7 9.00 -105.27 -14.34
CA ARG A 7 8.84 -103.87 -14.80
C ARG A 7 7.71 -103.13 -14.08
N ALA A 8 6.58 -103.78 -13.80
CA ALA A 8 5.46 -103.16 -13.08
C ALA A 8 5.84 -102.88 -11.61
N GLU A 9 6.50 -103.82 -10.94
CA GLU A 9 7.05 -103.61 -9.59
C GLU A 9 8.10 -102.49 -9.53
N LEU A 10 8.94 -102.37 -10.56
CA LEU A 10 9.91 -101.28 -10.63
C LEU A 10 9.22 -99.92 -10.84
N SER A 11 8.12 -99.84 -11.63
CA SER A 11 7.32 -98.63 -11.75
C SER A 11 6.76 -98.18 -10.41
N THR A 12 6.09 -99.05 -9.67
CA THR A 12 5.50 -98.70 -8.37
C THR A 12 6.56 -98.36 -7.31
N LYS A 13 7.73 -99.02 -7.36
CA LYS A 13 8.91 -98.67 -6.52
C LYS A 13 9.54 -97.32 -6.91
N VAL A 14 9.48 -96.90 -8.17
CA VAL A 14 9.90 -95.55 -8.60
C VAL A 14 8.87 -94.49 -8.21
N GLU A 15 7.58 -94.71 -8.49
CA GLU A 15 6.49 -93.78 -8.15
C GLU A 15 6.40 -93.49 -6.65
N SER A 16 6.55 -94.52 -5.80
CA SER A 16 6.59 -94.36 -4.35
C SER A 16 7.82 -93.57 -3.86
N ARG A 17 8.99 -93.74 -4.51
CA ARG A 17 10.18 -92.93 -4.25
C ARG A 17 9.98 -91.47 -4.69
N VAL A 18 9.36 -91.22 -5.84
CA VAL A 18 9.04 -89.86 -6.32
C VAL A 18 8.07 -89.16 -5.37
N LYS A 19 6.96 -89.82 -5.00
CA LYS A 19 5.98 -89.29 -4.03
C LYS A 19 6.65 -88.99 -2.66
N LYS A 20 7.56 -89.85 -2.19
CA LYS A 20 8.33 -89.59 -0.96
C LYS A 20 9.30 -88.40 -1.09
N ALA A 21 9.96 -88.25 -2.23
CA ALA A 21 10.84 -87.11 -2.50
C ALA A 21 10.07 -85.78 -2.59
N GLU A 22 8.87 -85.79 -3.18
CA GLU A 22 7.96 -84.64 -3.24
C GLU A 22 7.48 -84.22 -1.85
N ILE A 23 7.05 -85.17 -1.01
CA ILE A 23 6.67 -84.91 0.39
C ILE A 23 7.83 -84.28 1.16
N ASN A 24 9.05 -84.83 1.03
CA ASN A 24 10.25 -84.27 1.66
C ASN A 24 10.55 -82.84 1.17
N ARG A 25 10.47 -82.59 -0.14
CA ARG A 25 10.63 -81.25 -0.73
C ARG A 25 9.62 -80.26 -0.17
N MET A 26 8.36 -80.66 -0.04
CA MET A 26 7.29 -79.83 0.51
C MET A 26 7.45 -79.57 2.02
N GLN A 27 7.99 -80.51 2.79
CA GLN A 27 8.35 -80.30 4.20
C GLN A 27 9.50 -79.28 4.33
N ILE A 28 10.56 -79.41 3.52
CA ILE A 28 11.69 -78.46 3.51
C ILE A 28 11.21 -77.04 3.15
N LEU A 29 10.36 -76.90 2.13
CA LEU A 29 9.79 -75.61 1.74
C LEU A 29 8.90 -74.99 2.84
N LYS A 30 8.07 -75.80 3.53
CA LYS A 30 7.28 -75.35 4.68
C LYS A 30 8.18 -74.86 5.84
N ALA A 31 9.23 -75.62 6.17
CA ALA A 31 10.19 -75.25 7.21
C ALA A 31 10.96 -73.95 6.87
N HIS A 32 11.40 -73.78 5.61
CA HIS A 32 12.02 -72.53 5.17
C HIS A 32 11.04 -71.34 5.20
N LYS A 33 9.77 -71.53 4.84
CA LYS A 33 8.73 -70.50 4.94
C LYS A 33 8.51 -70.08 6.40
N GLN A 34 8.38 -71.03 7.32
CA GLN A 34 8.24 -70.76 8.77
C GLN A 34 9.48 -70.04 9.33
N ARG A 35 10.68 -70.50 9.01
CA ARG A 35 11.94 -69.82 9.42
C ARG A 35 11.97 -68.36 8.94
N ARG A 36 11.66 -68.08 7.67
CA ARG A 36 11.61 -66.70 7.13
C ARG A 36 10.53 -65.83 7.79
N LEU A 37 9.38 -66.39 8.14
CA LEU A 37 8.33 -65.67 8.88
C LEU A 37 8.80 -65.32 10.30
N SER A 38 9.31 -66.29 11.06
CA SER A 38 9.81 -66.04 12.42
C SER A 38 10.99 -65.05 12.47
N LEU A 39 11.83 -65.02 11.43
CA LEU A 39 12.90 -64.03 11.30
C LEU A 39 12.32 -62.62 11.07
N LYS A 40 11.37 -62.46 10.13
CA LYS A 40 10.69 -61.18 9.87
C LYS A 40 9.98 -60.65 11.12
N GLU A 41 9.31 -61.52 11.85
CA GLU A 41 8.62 -61.14 13.08
C GLU A 41 9.63 -60.63 14.14
N ARG A 42 10.70 -61.38 14.39
CA ARG A 42 11.77 -60.98 15.32
C ARG A 42 12.43 -59.65 14.92
N THR A 43 12.67 -59.40 13.63
CA THR A 43 13.22 -58.11 13.18
C THR A 43 12.22 -56.97 13.35
N SER A 44 10.94 -57.17 13.02
CA SER A 44 9.90 -56.13 13.23
C SER A 44 9.68 -55.78 14.70
N GLN A 45 9.63 -56.78 15.60
CA GLN A 45 9.55 -56.55 17.05
C GLN A 45 10.80 -55.83 17.59
N SER A 46 12.00 -56.16 17.07
CA SER A 46 13.26 -55.49 17.44
C SER A 46 13.27 -54.01 17.00
N LEU A 47 12.85 -53.73 15.76
CA LEU A 47 12.74 -52.37 15.23
C LEU A 47 11.71 -51.54 16.02
N LEU A 48 10.55 -52.11 16.37
CA LEU A 48 9.55 -51.43 17.19
C LEU A 48 10.09 -51.09 18.60
N ARG A 49 10.85 -52.00 19.22
CA ARG A 49 11.55 -51.77 20.50
C ARG A 49 12.67 -50.74 20.37
N ARG A 50 13.28 -50.56 19.20
CA ARG A 50 14.25 -49.49 18.92
C ARG A 50 13.56 -48.13 18.77
N MET A 51 12.54 -48.03 17.91
CA MET A 51 11.80 -46.78 17.67
C MET A 51 11.18 -46.20 18.95
N THR A 52 10.62 -47.06 19.81
CA THR A 52 10.04 -46.64 21.10
C THR A 52 11.08 -46.18 22.13
N ARG A 53 12.35 -46.62 22.04
CA ARG A 53 13.47 -46.07 22.83
C ARG A 53 13.91 -44.71 22.29
N GLU A 54 14.00 -44.58 20.97
CA GLU A 54 14.38 -43.33 20.31
C GLU A 54 13.32 -42.22 20.49
N SER A 55 12.01 -42.53 20.49
CA SER A 55 10.96 -41.55 20.82
C SER A 55 11.09 -41.07 22.26
N LYS A 56 11.22 -41.98 23.24
CA LYS A 56 11.40 -41.63 24.66
C LYS A 56 12.68 -40.83 24.92
N TYR A 57 13.73 -41.04 24.14
CA TYR A 57 14.93 -40.19 24.18
C TYR A 57 14.64 -38.78 23.63
N LYS A 58 14.00 -38.67 22.45
CA LYS A 58 13.61 -37.39 21.84
C LYS A 58 12.67 -36.58 22.74
N GLU A 59 11.75 -37.22 23.45
CA GLU A 59 10.87 -36.61 24.46
C GLU A 59 11.66 -36.03 25.65
N ARG A 60 12.62 -36.78 26.21
CA ARG A 60 13.49 -36.30 27.30
C ARG A 60 14.35 -35.10 26.87
N VAL A 61 14.89 -35.13 25.65
CA VAL A 61 15.65 -34.01 25.07
C VAL A 61 14.78 -32.77 24.89
N ARG A 62 13.55 -32.92 24.36
CA ARG A 62 12.57 -31.82 24.27
C ARG A 62 12.28 -31.22 25.64
N ALA A 63 11.96 -32.05 26.64
CA ALA A 63 11.68 -31.60 28.01
C ALA A 63 12.85 -30.82 28.63
N ALA A 64 14.09 -31.31 28.47
CA ALA A 64 15.29 -30.62 28.95
C ALA A 64 15.52 -29.27 28.25
N ILE A 65 15.21 -29.16 26.95
CA ILE A 65 15.27 -27.89 26.20
C ILE A 65 14.21 -26.90 26.73
N HIS A 66 12.97 -27.33 26.95
CA HIS A 66 11.93 -26.48 27.53
C HIS A 66 12.30 -26.00 28.95
N GLN A 67 12.85 -26.88 29.79
CA GLN A 67 13.31 -26.51 31.14
C GLN A 67 14.45 -25.49 31.09
N LYS A 68 15.45 -25.67 30.20
CA LYS A 68 16.52 -24.69 30.00
C LYS A 68 16.00 -23.33 29.50
N ARG A 69 15.03 -23.32 28.57
CA ARG A 69 14.40 -22.07 28.10
C ARG A 69 13.66 -21.35 29.23
N ALA A 70 12.84 -22.05 30.01
CA ALA A 70 12.11 -21.47 31.14
C ALA A 70 13.06 -20.90 32.22
N ALA A 71 14.17 -21.59 32.50
CA ALA A 71 15.20 -21.10 33.42
C ALA A 71 15.92 -19.83 32.89
N ALA A 72 16.24 -19.78 31.59
CA ALA A 72 16.84 -18.61 30.96
C ALA A 72 15.88 -17.40 30.94
N GLU A 73 14.60 -17.62 30.64
CA GLU A 73 13.59 -16.56 30.68
C GLU A 73 13.37 -16.02 32.09
N LYS A 74 13.30 -16.90 33.11
CA LYS A 74 13.23 -16.47 34.52
C LYS A 74 14.43 -15.59 34.93
N LYS A 75 15.64 -15.91 34.45
CA LYS A 75 16.83 -15.05 34.64
C LYS A 75 16.68 -13.69 33.92
N ARG A 76 16.26 -13.69 32.64
CA ARG A 76 16.05 -12.48 31.84
C ARG A 76 15.04 -11.52 32.51
N LEU A 77 13.91 -12.04 32.97
CA LEU A 77 12.89 -11.25 33.68
C LEU A 77 13.43 -10.66 34.99
N GLY A 78 14.20 -11.45 35.78
CA GLY A 78 14.83 -10.97 37.01
C GLY A 78 15.81 -9.82 36.80
N LEU A 79 16.60 -9.85 35.72
CA LEU A 79 17.51 -8.75 35.35
C LEU A 79 16.73 -7.48 34.96
N LEU A 80 15.71 -7.60 34.11
CA LEU A 80 14.85 -6.47 33.71
C LEU A 80 14.09 -5.86 34.90
N GLU A 81 13.65 -6.67 35.86
CA GLU A 81 13.10 -6.18 37.12
C GLU A 81 14.14 -5.40 37.95
N ALA A 82 15.38 -5.87 38.01
CA ALA A 82 16.46 -5.17 38.73
C ALA A 82 16.86 -3.86 38.04
N GLU A 83 16.78 -3.77 36.71
CA GLU A 83 17.04 -2.54 35.95
C GLU A 83 15.89 -1.53 36.07
N THR A 84 14.65 -1.96 35.90
CA THR A 84 13.48 -1.08 36.08
C THR A 84 13.37 -0.53 37.50
N LYS A 85 13.73 -1.31 38.53
CA LYS A 85 13.86 -0.83 39.92
C LYS A 85 14.97 0.22 40.06
N ARG A 86 16.16 -0.01 39.48
CA ARG A 86 17.27 0.98 39.47
C ARG A 86 16.93 2.27 38.72
N ALA A 87 16.26 2.19 37.58
CA ALA A 87 15.78 3.34 36.81
C ALA A 87 14.71 4.13 37.60
N GLY A 88 13.77 3.43 38.23
CA GLY A 88 12.76 4.05 39.11
C GLY A 88 13.38 4.83 40.28
N ALA A 89 14.44 4.28 40.90
CA ALA A 89 15.19 4.97 41.96
C ALA A 89 15.87 6.26 41.45
N ARG A 90 16.53 6.21 40.28
CA ARG A 90 17.12 7.41 39.63
C ARG A 90 16.06 8.48 39.36
N ILE A 91 14.89 8.11 38.82
CA ILE A 91 13.77 9.03 38.56
C ILE A 91 13.24 9.65 39.87
N LEU A 92 13.17 8.88 40.97
CA LEU A 92 12.80 9.41 42.29
C LEU A 92 13.84 10.40 42.84
N GLN A 93 15.13 10.15 42.62
CA GLN A 93 16.20 11.08 43.00
C GLN A 93 16.13 12.39 42.20
N VAL A 94 15.98 12.32 40.88
CA VAL A 94 15.77 13.51 40.02
C VAL A 94 14.53 14.29 40.46
N ARG A 95 13.42 13.61 40.78
CA ARG A 95 12.20 14.26 41.31
C ARG A 95 12.41 14.92 42.68
N LYS A 96 13.27 14.39 43.55
CA LYS A 96 13.66 15.03 44.82
C LYS A 96 14.47 16.30 44.56
N VAL A 97 15.49 16.23 43.69
CA VAL A 97 16.35 17.36 43.32
C VAL A 97 15.54 18.48 42.66
N ALA A 98 14.68 18.16 41.67
CA ALA A 98 13.81 19.13 41.01
C ALA A 98 12.85 19.82 42.00
N LYS A 99 12.30 19.09 42.97
CA LYS A 99 11.49 19.67 44.06
C LYS A 99 12.31 20.61 44.94
N CYS A 100 13.57 20.27 45.26
CA CYS A 100 14.46 21.15 46.02
C CYS A 100 14.70 22.47 45.27
N ILE A 101 15.10 22.39 43.99
CA ILE A 101 15.33 23.57 43.13
C ILE A 101 14.05 24.42 43.00
N SER A 102 12.87 23.80 42.90
CA SER A 102 11.60 24.54 42.84
C SER A 102 11.27 25.30 44.13
N ARG A 103 11.66 24.77 45.30
CA ARG A 103 11.51 25.44 46.60
C ARG A 103 12.50 26.59 46.75
N GLN A 104 13.76 26.37 46.38
CA GLN A 104 14.79 27.40 46.37
C GLN A 104 14.35 28.62 45.52
N ARG A 105 13.89 28.36 44.29
CA ARG A 105 13.34 29.39 43.38
C ARG A 105 12.00 29.99 43.84
N GLU A 106 11.34 29.44 44.86
CA GLU A 106 10.15 30.05 45.50
C GLU A 106 10.59 31.00 46.61
N ILE A 107 11.53 30.57 47.46
CA ILE A 107 12.14 31.39 48.53
C ILE A 107 12.79 32.65 47.94
N GLU A 108 13.57 32.50 46.87
CA GLU A 108 14.20 33.63 46.14
C GLU A 108 13.15 34.62 45.59
N ARG A 109 12.00 34.12 45.10
CA ARG A 109 10.90 34.98 44.63
C ARG A 109 10.18 35.68 45.78
N GLN A 110 10.02 35.02 46.93
CA GLN A 110 9.40 35.61 48.12
C GLN A 110 10.28 36.70 48.72
N ASP A 111 11.60 36.49 48.79
CA ASP A 111 12.58 37.52 49.18
C ASP A 111 12.55 38.72 48.21
N MET A 112 12.62 38.48 46.90
CA MET A 112 12.52 39.56 45.90
C MET A 112 11.17 40.29 45.94
N GLN A 113 10.06 39.60 46.23
CA GLN A 113 8.77 40.22 46.46
C GLN A 113 8.79 41.09 47.73
N SER A 114 9.34 40.60 48.85
CA SER A 114 9.46 41.38 50.08
C SER A 114 10.32 42.64 49.91
N LYS A 115 11.41 42.54 49.13
CA LYS A 115 12.28 43.66 48.77
C LYS A 115 11.54 44.70 47.93
N LEU A 116 10.73 44.27 46.96
CA LEU A 116 9.85 45.14 46.18
C LEU A 116 8.77 45.80 47.04
N GLU A 117 8.10 45.04 47.91
CA GLU A 117 7.06 45.55 48.79
C GLU A 117 7.62 46.57 49.80
N ASN A 118 8.80 46.32 50.38
CA ASN A 118 9.52 47.29 51.19
C ASN A 118 9.88 48.57 50.42
N ARG A 119 10.30 48.47 49.15
CA ARG A 119 10.52 49.67 48.29
C ARG A 119 9.22 50.42 48.00
N LEU A 120 8.13 49.72 47.72
CA LEU A 120 6.81 50.33 47.50
C LEU A 120 6.26 50.99 48.77
N GLN A 121 6.46 50.40 49.95
CA GLN A 121 6.09 51.02 51.22
C GLN A 121 6.92 52.27 51.52
N ARG A 122 8.24 52.27 51.25
CA ARG A 122 9.08 53.48 51.36
C ARG A 122 8.61 54.58 50.40
N ALA A 123 8.36 54.24 49.13
CA ALA A 123 7.81 55.19 48.16
C ALA A 123 6.40 55.69 48.54
N LYS A 124 5.57 54.86 49.17
CA LYS A 124 4.25 55.27 49.71
C LYS A 124 4.40 56.24 50.88
N ARG A 125 5.37 56.04 51.79
CA ARG A 125 5.67 56.97 52.89
C ARG A 125 6.17 58.32 52.35
N GLN A 126 7.18 58.30 51.49
CA GLN A 126 7.70 59.51 50.82
C GLN A 126 6.62 60.26 50.02
N ARG A 127 5.74 59.54 49.31
CA ARG A 127 4.60 60.15 48.62
C ARG A 127 3.54 60.70 49.59
N ALA A 128 3.32 60.05 50.73
CA ALA A 128 2.41 60.57 51.76
C ALA A 128 2.99 61.82 52.44
N GLU A 129 4.28 61.83 52.78
CA GLU A 129 5.02 62.98 53.31
C GLU A 129 4.95 64.17 52.33
N TYR A 130 5.26 63.94 51.06
CA TYR A 130 5.15 64.95 49.98
C TYR A 130 3.70 65.44 49.77
N LEU A 131 2.70 64.57 49.88
CA LEU A 131 1.29 64.95 49.80
C LEU A 131 0.77 65.63 51.08
N MET A 132 1.36 65.40 52.25
CA MET A 132 1.06 66.17 53.46
C MET A 132 1.70 67.57 53.42
N GLN A 133 2.89 67.69 52.83
CA GLN A 133 3.52 68.98 52.53
C GLN A 133 2.67 69.79 51.52
N ARG A 134 2.14 69.14 50.48
CA ARG A 134 1.29 69.78 49.46
C ARG A 134 -0.20 69.91 49.86
N GLY A 135 -0.63 69.15 50.88
CA GLY A 135 -2.03 68.98 51.28
C GLY A 135 -2.55 69.93 52.36
N LYS A 136 -1.82 71.01 52.67
CA LYS A 136 -2.25 72.05 53.62
C LYS A 136 -3.33 73.01 53.06
N GLY A 137 -3.92 72.70 51.91
CA GLY A 137 -4.98 73.50 51.28
C GLY A 137 -6.13 72.65 50.71
N GLN A 138 -7.36 73.11 50.98
CA GLN A 138 -8.63 72.73 50.33
C GLN A 138 -9.14 71.29 50.49
N ASN A 139 -9.97 71.09 51.52
CA ASN A 139 -11.01 70.03 51.54
C ASN A 139 -12.24 70.51 50.76
N SER A 140 -12.89 69.65 49.95
CA SER A 140 -14.36 69.69 49.68
C SER A 140 -14.91 68.64 48.69
N VAL A 141 -14.10 67.81 48.02
CA VAL A 141 -14.63 66.77 47.10
C VAL A 141 -14.36 65.36 47.62
N ARG A 142 -15.20 64.85 48.55
CA ARG A 142 -15.08 63.49 49.10
C ARG A 142 -16.14 62.50 48.59
N SER A 143 -17.31 62.99 48.15
CA SER A 143 -18.48 62.14 47.86
C SER A 143 -18.48 61.54 46.45
N SER A 144 -18.04 62.29 45.44
CA SER A 144 -17.96 61.80 44.04
C SER A 144 -16.91 60.70 43.88
N TRP A 145 -15.81 60.79 44.65
CA TRP A 145 -14.68 59.87 44.57
C TRP A 145 -15.10 58.42 44.83
N ASN A 146 -15.92 58.12 45.83
CA ASN A 146 -16.22 56.72 46.18
C ASN A 146 -16.88 55.92 45.03
N LYS A 147 -17.81 56.52 44.26
CA LYS A 147 -18.41 55.83 43.11
C LYS A 147 -17.39 55.63 41.99
N PHE A 148 -16.64 56.66 41.65
CA PHE A 148 -15.54 56.54 40.69
C PHE A 148 -14.47 55.55 41.17
N GLN A 149 -14.22 55.43 42.47
CA GLN A 149 -13.27 54.51 43.09
C GLN A 149 -13.75 53.06 42.97
N GLU A 150 -15.02 52.78 43.23
CA GLU A 150 -15.60 51.43 43.11
C GLU A 150 -15.70 50.96 41.64
N GLU A 151 -16.10 51.85 40.73
CA GLU A 151 -16.09 51.55 39.29
C GLU A 151 -14.66 51.42 38.76
N ALA A 152 -13.75 52.31 39.15
CA ALA A 152 -12.33 52.19 38.83
C ALA A 152 -11.69 50.95 39.44
N ASP A 153 -12.13 50.47 40.61
CA ASP A 153 -11.64 49.21 41.18
C ASP A 153 -12.31 47.97 40.59
N LEU A 154 -13.54 48.06 40.09
CA LEU A 154 -14.14 46.99 39.30
C LEU A 154 -13.45 46.89 37.93
N LEU A 155 -13.14 48.03 37.31
CA LEU A 155 -12.36 48.14 36.08
C LEU A 155 -10.89 47.74 36.32
N SER A 156 -10.26 48.11 37.44
CA SER A 156 -8.89 47.71 37.79
C SER A 156 -8.84 46.20 38.06
N ARG A 157 -9.85 45.62 38.72
CA ARG A 157 -9.98 44.16 38.92
C ARG A 157 -10.37 43.40 37.64
N LYS A 158 -10.97 44.06 36.64
CA LYS A 158 -11.17 43.51 35.28
C LYS A 158 -9.88 43.60 34.46
N LEU A 159 -9.27 44.77 34.35
CA LEU A 159 -7.99 45.03 33.69
C LEU A 159 -6.87 44.17 34.28
N ALA A 160 -6.74 44.08 35.60
CA ALA A 160 -5.76 43.21 36.25
C ALA A 160 -6.03 41.72 36.00
N ARG A 161 -7.29 41.29 35.81
CA ARG A 161 -7.60 39.92 35.36
C ARG A 161 -7.18 39.72 33.90
N CYS A 162 -7.58 40.62 32.99
CA CYS A 162 -7.16 40.59 31.59
C CYS A 162 -5.63 40.64 31.42
N TRP A 163 -4.94 41.46 32.22
CA TRP A 163 -3.49 41.62 32.25
C TRP A 163 -2.77 40.42 32.86
N ARG A 164 -3.33 39.78 33.91
CA ARG A 164 -2.81 38.50 34.43
C ARG A 164 -3.02 37.36 33.44
N GLN A 165 -4.15 37.34 32.72
CA GLN A 165 -4.42 36.38 31.63
C GLN A 165 -3.43 36.57 30.48
N PHE A 166 -3.24 37.82 30.04
CA PHE A 166 -2.28 38.22 29.00
C PHE A 166 -0.84 37.89 29.41
N ARG A 167 -0.40 38.23 30.63
CA ARG A 167 0.92 37.82 31.18
C ARG A 167 1.13 36.31 31.26
N LYS A 168 0.07 35.50 31.31
CA LYS A 168 0.14 34.04 31.34
C LYS A 168 0.25 33.40 29.96
N ILE A 169 -0.40 33.99 28.96
CA ILE A 169 -0.48 33.47 27.59
C ILE A 169 0.59 34.13 26.68
N ARG A 170 1.07 35.33 27.04
CA ARG A 170 2.03 36.19 26.33
C ARG A 170 1.64 36.66 24.92
N GLU A 171 0.59 36.12 24.32
CA GLU A 171 0.20 36.44 22.94
C GLU A 171 -1.12 37.24 22.86
N THR A 172 -1.18 38.15 21.88
CA THR A 172 -2.42 38.86 21.52
C THR A 172 -3.32 37.97 20.65
N THR A 173 -4.59 38.33 20.46
CA THR A 173 -5.44 37.57 19.50
C THR A 173 -4.95 37.75 18.05
N LEU A 174 -4.35 38.89 17.70
CA LEU A 174 -3.67 39.10 16.42
C LEU A 174 -2.45 38.18 16.27
N GLN A 175 -1.64 38.05 17.32
CA GLN A 175 -0.46 37.18 17.33
C GLN A 175 -0.83 35.69 17.26
N LEU A 176 -1.89 35.27 17.96
CA LEU A 176 -2.45 33.92 17.86
C LEU A 176 -3.06 33.61 16.49
N ALA A 177 -3.62 34.63 15.80
CA ALA A 177 -4.03 34.49 14.42
C ALA A 177 -2.81 34.34 13.50
N LYS A 178 -1.78 35.18 13.65
CA LYS A 178 -0.53 35.09 12.87
C LYS A 178 0.24 33.79 13.11
N SER A 179 0.22 33.22 14.32
CA SER A 179 0.85 31.93 14.61
C SER A 179 0.02 30.71 14.19
N TYR A 180 -1.24 30.90 13.81
CA TYR A 180 -2.05 29.90 13.10
C TYR A 180 -1.90 30.05 11.58
N ASP A 181 -1.94 31.27 11.07
CA ASP A 181 -1.74 31.62 9.65
C ASP A 181 -0.37 31.12 9.13
N ALA A 182 0.68 31.27 9.94
CA ALA A 182 2.02 30.72 9.67
C ALA A 182 2.11 29.17 9.63
N LEU A 183 1.03 28.43 9.97
CA LEU A 183 0.94 26.98 9.73
C LEU A 183 0.57 26.67 8.27
N ASN A 184 0.10 27.67 7.52
CA ASN A 184 -0.40 27.58 6.14
C ASN A 184 -1.46 26.47 5.96
N ILE A 185 -2.45 26.45 6.85
CA ILE A 185 -3.64 25.58 6.77
C ILE A 185 -4.84 26.43 6.36
N ASN A 186 -5.08 26.49 5.05
CA ASN A 186 -6.21 27.19 4.42
C ASN A 186 -6.81 26.31 3.32
N LYS A 187 -7.98 26.67 2.79
CA LYS A 187 -8.69 25.89 1.75
C LYS A 187 -7.76 25.44 0.61
N ASP A 188 -6.98 26.37 0.06
CA ASP A 188 -6.19 26.15 -1.15
C ASP A 188 -4.93 25.30 -0.90
N SER A 189 -4.29 25.46 0.27
CA SER A 189 -3.16 24.62 0.70
C SER A 189 -3.56 23.21 1.13
N VAL A 190 -4.84 23.01 1.44
CA VAL A 190 -5.44 21.74 1.87
C VAL A 190 -5.97 20.93 0.67
N THR A 191 -6.45 21.57 -0.39
CA THR A 191 -6.83 20.90 -1.65
C THR A 191 -5.65 20.56 -2.56
N SER A 192 -4.47 21.14 -2.33
CA SER A 192 -3.27 20.97 -3.16
C SER A 192 -2.20 20.01 -2.59
N LYS A 193 -2.42 19.43 -1.41
CA LYS A 193 -1.51 18.48 -0.75
C LYS A 193 -2.06 17.06 -0.81
N PRO A 194 -1.22 16.02 -0.72
CA PRO A 194 -1.68 14.65 -0.50
C PRO A 194 -2.13 14.44 0.95
N PHE A 195 -3.06 13.50 1.14
CA PHE A 195 -3.75 13.23 2.41
C PHE A 195 -2.79 12.91 3.56
N GLU A 196 -1.73 12.16 3.31
CA GLU A 196 -0.73 11.74 4.30
C GLU A 196 0.07 12.94 4.82
N GLN A 197 0.45 13.85 3.93
CA GLN A 197 1.18 15.07 4.29
C GLN A 197 0.28 16.02 5.11
N LEU A 198 -0.99 16.16 4.72
CA LEU A 198 -1.99 16.92 5.47
C LEU A 198 -2.23 16.33 6.86
N ALA A 199 -2.39 15.00 6.95
CA ALA A 199 -2.59 14.29 8.22
C ALA A 199 -1.41 14.50 9.17
N LEU A 200 -0.17 14.39 8.68
CA LEU A 200 1.04 14.65 9.47
C LEU A 200 1.13 16.11 9.96
N MET A 201 0.74 17.08 9.13
CA MET A 201 0.67 18.50 9.54
C MET A 201 -0.36 18.73 10.66
N ILE A 202 -1.54 18.10 10.55
CA ILE A 202 -2.66 18.21 11.51
C ILE A 202 -2.38 17.46 12.83
N GLU A 203 -1.73 16.30 12.77
CA GLU A 203 -1.33 15.50 13.94
C GLU A 203 -0.18 16.15 14.73
N SER A 204 0.58 17.04 14.10
CA SER A 204 1.78 17.63 14.70
C SER A 204 1.51 18.35 16.03
N GLY A 205 2.40 18.13 17.00
CA GLY A 205 2.25 18.67 18.35
C GLY A 205 2.26 20.20 18.42
N SER A 206 2.85 20.87 17.43
CA SER A 206 2.81 22.33 17.23
C SER A 206 1.42 22.79 16.79
N THR A 207 0.91 22.28 15.66
CA THR A 207 -0.42 22.62 15.11
C THR A 207 -1.53 22.40 16.13
N LEU A 208 -1.50 21.30 16.87
CA LEU A 208 -2.48 21.02 17.92
C LEU A 208 -2.39 21.98 19.12
N GLN A 209 -1.26 22.65 19.36
CA GLN A 209 -1.10 23.63 20.44
C GLN A 209 -1.45 25.05 20.00
N THR A 210 -1.00 25.49 18.82
CA THR A 210 -1.33 26.82 18.26
C THR A 210 -2.82 26.96 17.96
N THR A 211 -3.40 25.98 17.23
CA THR A 211 -4.85 25.93 16.95
C THR A 211 -5.66 25.94 18.24
N LYS A 212 -5.21 25.21 19.27
CA LYS A 212 -5.87 25.24 20.58
C LYS A 212 -5.83 26.62 21.23
N ALA A 213 -4.68 27.26 21.26
CA ALA A 213 -4.53 28.58 21.90
C ALA A 213 -5.41 29.65 21.23
N LEU A 214 -5.59 29.55 19.90
CA LEU A 214 -6.52 30.40 19.14
C LEU A 214 -8.00 30.06 19.44
N LEU A 215 -8.38 28.78 19.45
CA LEU A 215 -9.76 28.36 19.74
C LEU A 215 -10.20 28.64 21.19
N ASP A 216 -9.34 28.36 22.18
CA ASP A 216 -9.58 28.73 23.59
C ASP A 216 -9.77 30.26 23.73
N ARG A 217 -9.08 31.05 22.90
CA ARG A 217 -9.19 32.51 22.85
C ARG A 217 -10.48 32.98 22.18
N PHE A 218 -10.96 32.29 21.14
CA PHE A 218 -12.27 32.56 20.52
C PHE A 218 -13.43 32.14 21.43
N GLU A 219 -13.37 31.01 22.14
CA GLU A 219 -14.37 30.63 23.16
C GLU A 219 -14.49 31.72 24.24
N CYS A 220 -13.35 32.18 24.78
CA CYS A 220 -13.33 33.29 25.74
C CYS A 220 -13.97 34.58 25.18
N ARG A 221 -13.72 34.92 23.91
CA ARG A 221 -14.30 36.13 23.28
C ARG A 221 -15.81 35.97 23.03
N TYR A 222 -16.26 34.80 22.59
CA TYR A 222 -17.67 34.51 22.32
C TYR A 222 -18.51 34.61 23.59
N VAL A 223 -18.05 33.99 24.69
CA VAL A 223 -18.70 34.08 26.00
C VAL A 223 -18.79 35.53 26.47
N LEU A 224 -17.70 36.30 26.40
CA LEU A 224 -17.70 37.72 26.79
C LEU A 224 -18.59 38.60 25.90
N ALA A 225 -18.69 38.29 24.60
CA ALA A 225 -19.56 39.02 23.67
C ALA A 225 -21.05 38.81 24.02
N ARG A 226 -21.49 37.57 24.25
CA ARG A 226 -22.89 37.28 24.65
C ARG A 226 -23.21 37.75 26.08
N MET A 227 -22.25 37.71 27.01
CA MET A 227 -22.41 38.33 28.34
C MET A 227 -22.59 39.86 28.29
N SER A 228 -22.32 40.51 27.15
CA SER A 228 -22.51 41.95 26.96
C SER A 228 -23.82 42.31 26.25
N ALA A 229 -24.63 41.33 25.84
CA ALA A 229 -25.88 41.49 25.09
C ALA A 229 -27.05 40.96 25.93
N ALA A 230 -27.55 41.78 26.86
CA ALA A 230 -28.51 41.36 27.86
C ALA A 230 -29.97 41.45 27.37
N THR A 231 -30.59 40.30 27.13
CA THR A 231 -32.05 40.11 27.29
C THR A 231 -32.27 38.77 28.02
N PRO A 232 -33.11 38.72 29.07
CA PRO A 232 -33.19 37.56 29.95
C PRO A 232 -34.19 36.49 29.45
N HIS A 233 -33.89 35.84 28.32
CA HIS A 233 -34.56 34.58 27.94
C HIS A 233 -33.64 33.39 28.18
N VAL A 234 -34.14 32.41 28.95
CA VAL A 234 -33.36 31.30 29.53
C VAL A 234 -33.24 30.09 28.57
N PHE A 235 -33.63 30.26 27.30
CA PHE A 235 -33.62 29.22 26.28
C PHE A 235 -32.62 29.54 25.15
N ALA A 236 -32.15 28.51 24.46
CA ALA A 236 -31.15 28.61 23.39
C ALA A 236 -29.77 29.19 23.81
N TRP A 237 -29.16 28.57 24.83
CA TRP A 237 -27.81 28.07 24.57
C TRP A 237 -27.94 27.08 23.40
N GLY A 238 -27.05 27.15 22.41
CA GLY A 238 -26.84 25.99 21.55
C GLY A 238 -26.24 24.89 22.43
N ASP A 239 -27.09 23.99 22.94
CA ASP A 239 -26.69 22.89 23.82
C ASP A 239 -26.00 21.82 22.98
N ILE A 240 -24.72 22.06 22.76
CA ILE A 240 -23.78 21.12 22.15
C ILE A 240 -23.20 20.21 23.24
N ASP A 241 -23.50 20.38 24.54
CA ASP A 241 -22.87 19.58 25.60
C ASP A 241 -23.25 18.10 25.49
N HIS A 242 -24.42 17.76 24.93
CA HIS A 242 -24.77 16.38 24.60
C HIS A 242 -23.98 15.82 23.40
N LEU A 243 -23.70 16.63 22.37
CA LEU A 243 -22.86 16.27 21.22
C LEU A 243 -21.38 16.13 21.62
N LEU A 244 -20.85 17.07 22.40
CA LEU A 244 -19.47 17.05 22.92
C LEU A 244 -19.22 15.82 23.80
N LYS A 245 -20.21 15.38 24.59
CA LYS A 245 -20.15 14.13 25.38
C LYS A 245 -20.08 12.88 24.50
N ARG A 246 -20.68 12.87 23.29
CA ARG A 246 -20.61 11.73 22.36
C ARG A 246 -19.24 11.62 21.66
N VAL A 247 -18.54 12.73 21.41
CA VAL A 247 -17.19 12.71 20.79
C VAL A 247 -16.05 12.70 21.83
N ALA A 248 -16.36 12.92 23.12
CA ALA A 248 -15.36 12.90 24.18
C ALA A 248 -14.74 11.50 24.36
N THR A 249 -13.43 11.38 24.11
CA THR A 249 -12.74 10.09 24.17
C THR A 249 -12.88 9.43 25.55
N PRO A 250 -13.29 8.15 25.62
CA PRO A 250 -13.34 7.43 26.89
C PRO A 250 -11.96 7.41 27.55
N ARG A 251 -11.85 7.99 28.76
CA ARG A 251 -10.64 7.83 29.56
C ARG A 251 -10.49 6.35 29.89
N ARG A 252 -9.52 5.67 29.25
CA ARG A 252 -9.08 4.31 29.60
C ARG A 252 -9.05 4.18 31.13
N ARG A 253 -9.92 3.33 31.69
CA ARG A 253 -9.91 3.06 33.14
C ARG A 253 -8.53 2.52 33.49
N ALA A 254 -7.75 3.30 34.24
CA ALA A 254 -6.52 2.78 34.84
C ALA A 254 -6.93 1.59 35.70
N THR A 255 -6.41 0.40 35.37
CA THR A 255 -6.83 -0.85 35.99
C THR A 255 -6.67 -0.76 37.51
N PRO A 256 -7.69 -1.12 38.32
CA PRO A 256 -7.58 -1.04 39.77
C PRO A 256 -6.54 -2.05 40.24
N ARG A 257 -5.33 -1.54 40.53
CA ARG A 257 -4.18 -2.33 40.93
C ARG A 257 -4.46 -2.92 42.31
N LYS A 258 -4.84 -4.21 42.35
CA LYS A 258 -5.15 -4.93 43.61
C LYS A 258 -3.98 -4.81 44.60
N SER A 259 -4.17 -3.98 45.63
CA SER A 259 -3.24 -3.83 46.74
C SER A 259 -3.60 -4.82 47.85
N THR A 260 -2.91 -5.95 47.90
CA THR A 260 -3.04 -6.92 48.99
C THR A 260 -2.44 -6.38 50.28
N ALA A 261 -3.33 -5.97 51.18
CA ALA A 261 -3.20 -5.81 52.64
C ALA A 261 -1.82 -5.59 53.29
N SER A 262 -1.72 -4.51 54.07
CA SER A 262 -0.98 -4.48 55.34
C SER A 262 -1.79 -3.74 56.42
N ARG A 263 -1.89 -4.36 57.60
CA ARG A 263 -2.46 -3.79 58.85
C ARG A 263 -1.62 -2.59 59.33
N GLU A 264 -2.04 -1.71 60.23
CA GLU A 264 -3.35 -1.41 60.85
C GLU A 264 -3.45 0.16 60.86
N THR A 265 -4.09 0.98 61.72
CA THR A 265 -4.85 0.87 62.98
C THR A 265 -6.20 1.63 62.84
N ARG A 266 -6.59 2.46 63.83
CA ARG A 266 -7.78 3.34 63.86
C ARG A 266 -7.55 4.49 64.85
N LYS A 267 -8.11 5.68 64.59
CA LYS A 267 -8.88 6.57 65.52
C LYS A 267 -9.38 7.84 64.76
N PRO A 268 -10.39 8.61 65.26
CA PRO A 268 -11.52 8.96 64.38
C PRO A 268 -12.01 10.43 64.35
N GLY A 269 -12.86 10.72 63.35
CA GLY A 269 -13.93 11.73 63.39
C GLY A 269 -13.66 13.06 62.66
N PRO A 270 -14.72 13.88 62.39
CA PRO A 270 -16.16 13.61 62.51
C PRO A 270 -16.89 13.50 61.15
N LEU A 271 -18.19 13.21 61.16
CA LEU A 271 -19.03 13.05 59.96
C LEU A 271 -19.27 14.38 59.22
N LYS A 272 -19.32 14.32 57.87
CA LYS A 272 -20.06 15.33 57.08
C LYS A 272 -20.61 14.79 55.74
N GLN A 273 -21.89 14.41 55.79
CA GLN A 273 -22.88 14.49 54.70
C GLN A 273 -22.67 13.65 53.42
N SER A 274 -23.73 13.58 52.61
CA SER A 274 -23.90 12.70 51.44
C SER A 274 -22.86 12.93 50.32
N PRO A 275 -22.55 11.91 49.51
CA PRO A 275 -21.66 12.07 48.36
C PRO A 275 -22.25 13.08 47.36
N SER A 276 -21.62 14.25 47.23
CA SER A 276 -21.95 15.19 46.18
C SER A 276 -21.67 14.58 44.80
N PRO A 277 -22.52 14.82 43.79
CA PRO A 277 -22.29 14.28 42.45
C PRO A 277 -20.96 14.82 41.90
N LYS A 278 -20.14 13.92 41.35
CA LYS A 278 -18.82 14.25 40.78
C LYS A 278 -19.00 15.36 39.75
N THR A 279 -18.39 16.52 39.98
CA THR A 279 -18.46 17.64 39.05
C THR A 279 -17.92 17.20 37.68
N PRO A 280 -18.72 17.32 36.60
CA PRO A 280 -18.29 16.87 35.28
C PRO A 280 -17.10 17.71 34.82
N VAL A 281 -16.11 17.05 34.21
CA VAL A 281 -14.96 17.74 33.62
C VAL A 281 -15.47 18.57 32.45
N LYS A 282 -15.43 19.90 32.58
CA LYS A 282 -15.90 20.80 31.52
C LYS A 282 -15.04 20.61 30.27
N LEU A 283 -15.69 20.23 29.17
CA LEU A 283 -15.10 20.16 27.82
C LEU A 283 -14.99 21.58 27.23
N SER A 284 -14.05 21.81 26.31
CA SER A 284 -14.05 23.02 25.49
C SER A 284 -15.18 22.96 24.46
N ARG A 285 -15.80 24.11 24.15
CA ARG A 285 -16.90 24.19 23.16
C ARG A 285 -16.40 23.88 21.76
N TYR A 286 -15.18 24.29 21.45
CA TYR A 286 -14.46 23.93 20.22
C TYR A 286 -13.48 22.80 20.52
N GLN A 287 -13.58 21.68 19.80
CA GLN A 287 -12.65 20.55 19.93
C GLN A 287 -11.63 20.59 18.79
N VAL A 288 -10.37 20.86 19.14
CA VAL A 288 -9.25 21.11 18.20
C VAL A 288 -9.17 20.08 17.07
N ARG A 289 -9.25 18.77 17.40
CA ARG A 289 -9.19 17.70 16.40
C ARG A 289 -10.39 17.71 15.45
N ILE A 290 -11.61 17.96 15.94
CA ILE A 290 -12.81 18.02 15.09
C ILE A 290 -12.77 19.26 14.17
N VAL A 291 -12.25 20.39 14.65
CA VAL A 291 -12.01 21.60 13.82
C VAL A 291 -11.04 21.28 12.68
N LEU A 292 -9.91 20.63 12.97
CA LEU A 292 -8.93 20.27 11.93
C LEU A 292 -9.44 19.16 10.99
N CYS A 293 -10.30 18.26 11.46
CA CYS A 293 -10.99 17.29 10.59
C CYS A 293 -11.89 17.97 9.54
N ALA A 294 -12.37 19.20 9.75
CA ALA A 294 -13.16 19.92 8.73
C ALA A 294 -12.32 20.20 7.48
N TYR A 295 -11.05 20.57 7.66
CA TYR A 295 -10.08 20.71 6.56
C TYR A 295 -9.81 19.37 5.88
N MET A 296 -9.65 18.27 6.63
CA MET A 296 -9.47 16.93 6.02
C MET A 296 -10.67 16.50 5.16
N ILE A 297 -11.89 16.77 5.63
CA ILE A 297 -13.14 16.51 4.88
C ILE A 297 -13.23 17.37 3.63
N LEU A 298 -12.73 18.62 3.68
CA LEU A 298 -12.76 19.56 2.55
C LEU A 298 -11.71 19.22 1.47
N GLY A 299 -10.50 18.82 1.86
CA GLY A 299 -9.43 18.45 0.93
C GLY A 299 -9.58 17.05 0.34
N HIS A 300 -9.96 16.06 1.16
CA HIS A 300 -9.96 14.64 0.77
C HIS A 300 -11.24 13.90 1.22
N PRO A 301 -12.43 14.27 0.70
CA PRO A 301 -13.68 13.62 1.06
C PRO A 301 -13.68 12.11 0.72
N SER A 302 -12.98 11.68 -0.33
CA SER A 302 -12.81 10.26 -0.70
C SER A 302 -12.00 9.47 0.33
N SER A 303 -10.93 10.05 0.89
CA SER A 303 -10.08 9.39 1.90
C SER A 303 -10.71 9.38 3.31
N VAL A 304 -11.71 10.23 3.57
CA VAL A 304 -12.38 10.34 4.88
C VAL A 304 -13.72 9.59 4.93
N PHE A 305 -14.40 9.39 3.80
CA PHE A 305 -15.70 8.70 3.74
C PHE A 305 -15.61 7.34 3.03
N SER A 306 -16.02 6.28 3.73
CA SER A 306 -16.13 4.91 3.19
C SER A 306 -17.30 4.69 2.20
N GLY A 307 -17.98 5.75 1.78
CA GLY A 307 -19.09 5.72 0.84
C GLY A 307 -19.80 7.07 0.74
N ARG A 308 -20.52 7.32 -0.36
CA ARG A 308 -21.13 8.63 -0.67
C ARG A 308 -22.64 8.60 -0.43
N GLY A 309 -23.07 8.98 0.78
CA GLY A 309 -24.49 9.06 1.17
C GLY A 309 -24.92 10.48 1.56
N GLU A 310 -26.22 10.66 1.80
CA GLU A 310 -26.82 11.96 2.17
C GLU A 310 -26.17 12.61 3.40
N ARG A 311 -25.83 11.81 4.42
CA ARG A 311 -25.20 12.29 5.66
C ARG A 311 -23.77 12.74 5.42
N GLU A 312 -23.06 12.03 4.55
CA GLU A 312 -21.68 12.34 4.16
C GLU A 312 -21.63 13.61 3.27
N ILE A 313 -22.62 13.80 2.39
CA ILE A 313 -22.80 15.02 1.59
C ILE A 313 -23.14 16.22 2.49
N ALA A 314 -24.11 16.07 3.40
CA ALA A 314 -24.48 17.12 4.36
C ALA A 314 -23.33 17.47 5.31
N LEU A 315 -22.51 16.48 5.71
CA LEU A 315 -21.29 16.70 6.47
C LEU A 315 -20.27 17.51 5.66
N ALA A 316 -19.98 17.15 4.41
CA ALA A 316 -19.06 17.90 3.54
C ALA A 316 -19.50 19.37 3.34
N GLN A 317 -20.78 19.62 3.05
CA GLN A 317 -21.32 20.98 2.92
C GLN A 317 -21.22 21.78 4.22
N SER A 318 -21.47 21.14 5.36
CA SER A 318 -21.31 21.78 6.67
C SER A 318 -19.83 22.04 7.06
N ALA A 319 -18.91 21.19 6.59
CA ALA A 319 -17.47 21.38 6.78
C ALA A 319 -16.94 22.54 5.93
N GLU A 320 -17.33 22.63 4.65
CA GLU A 320 -16.95 23.75 3.78
C GLU A 320 -17.44 25.10 4.32
N THR A 321 -18.72 25.17 4.71
CA THR A 321 -19.29 26.39 5.29
C THR A 321 -18.62 26.76 6.62
N PHE A 322 -18.32 25.78 7.48
CA PHE A 322 -17.56 26.03 8.71
C PHE A 322 -16.13 26.54 8.45
N VAL A 323 -15.38 25.93 7.53
CA VAL A 323 -14.02 26.38 7.15
C VAL A 323 -14.05 27.80 6.61
N ARG A 324 -15.01 28.13 5.72
CA ARG A 324 -15.18 29.48 5.19
C ARG A 324 -15.41 30.52 6.30
N GLU A 325 -16.34 30.28 7.23
CA GLU A 325 -16.61 31.23 8.31
C GLU A 325 -15.44 31.36 9.30
N PHE A 326 -14.63 30.30 9.47
CA PHE A 326 -13.43 30.31 10.30
C PHE A 326 -12.27 31.09 9.66
N GLU A 327 -12.03 30.92 8.35
CA GLU A 327 -11.03 31.71 7.62
C GLU A 327 -11.41 33.19 7.54
N LEU A 328 -12.69 33.51 7.34
CA LEU A 328 -13.21 34.88 7.44
C LEU A 328 -13.03 35.44 8.86
N LEU A 329 -13.18 34.63 9.92
CA LEU A 329 -12.89 35.05 11.29
C LEU A 329 -11.40 35.31 11.53
N ILE A 330 -10.50 34.57 10.86
CA ILE A 330 -9.05 34.81 10.93
C ILE A 330 -8.67 36.07 10.17
N LYS A 331 -9.12 36.22 8.92
CA LYS A 331 -8.90 37.43 8.09
C LYS A 331 -9.43 38.70 8.78
N THR A 332 -10.63 38.65 9.38
CA THR A 332 -11.16 39.79 10.17
C THR A 332 -10.42 40.09 11.48
N VAL A 333 -9.49 39.23 11.90
CA VAL A 333 -8.56 39.48 13.03
C VAL A 333 -7.20 39.98 12.55
N LEU A 334 -6.75 39.58 11.36
CA LEU A 334 -5.48 39.98 10.76
C LEU A 334 -5.57 41.39 10.14
N ASP A 335 -6.57 41.60 9.29
CA ASP A 335 -6.64 42.74 8.36
C ASP A 335 -7.67 43.80 8.77
N GLY A 336 -8.65 43.41 9.60
CA GLY A 336 -9.71 44.29 10.11
C GLY A 336 -11.10 43.96 9.56
N PRO A 337 -12.09 44.87 9.70
CA PRO A 337 -13.43 44.64 9.16
C PRO A 337 -13.39 44.61 7.63
N VAL A 338 -13.68 43.44 7.05
CA VAL A 338 -13.71 43.24 5.59
C VAL A 338 -15.08 43.62 5.04
N GLU A 339 -15.11 44.28 3.89
CA GLU A 339 -16.33 44.48 3.11
C GLU A 339 -16.60 43.23 2.27
N VAL A 340 -17.78 42.63 2.43
CA VAL A 340 -18.19 41.44 1.67
C VAL A 340 -19.33 41.84 0.73
N SER A 341 -19.06 41.72 -0.57
CA SER A 341 -20.00 42.01 -1.64
C SER A 341 -20.96 40.84 -1.90
N ASN A 342 -22.06 40.78 -1.13
CA ASN A 342 -23.19 39.91 -1.47
C ASN A 342 -23.99 40.54 -2.62
N THR A 343 -24.21 39.78 -3.70
CA THR A 343 -24.67 40.26 -5.01
C THR A 343 -26.08 40.88 -5.05
N GLU A 344 -26.86 40.77 -3.97
CA GLU A 344 -28.28 41.15 -3.94
C GLU A 344 -28.66 42.09 -2.76
N SER A 345 -27.71 42.53 -1.92
CA SER A 345 -28.05 43.34 -0.71
C SER A 345 -26.98 44.35 -0.25
N GLY A 346 -26.10 44.79 -1.15
CA GLY A 346 -25.16 45.90 -0.90
C GLY A 346 -24.00 45.57 0.05
N PRO A 347 -23.09 46.54 0.30
CA PRO A 347 -21.90 46.33 1.11
C PRO A 347 -22.22 46.35 2.61
N VAL A 348 -22.06 45.20 3.28
CA VAL A 348 -22.23 45.08 4.73
C VAL A 348 -20.87 45.02 5.42
N LEU A 349 -20.54 46.03 6.22
CA LEU A 349 -19.28 46.10 6.97
C LEU A 349 -19.23 45.02 8.08
N VAL A 350 -18.49 43.94 7.85
CA VAL A 350 -18.48 42.76 8.73
C VAL A 350 -17.68 43.02 10.01
N LYS A 351 -18.39 43.48 11.06
CA LYS A 351 -17.81 43.69 12.40
C LYS A 351 -17.49 42.35 13.05
N PHE A 352 -16.29 42.19 13.63
CA PHE A 352 -15.79 40.97 14.30
C PHE A 352 -16.80 40.24 15.22
N ARG A 353 -17.70 40.95 15.91
CA ARG A 353 -18.75 40.33 16.75
C ARG A 353 -19.78 39.52 15.95
N TYR A 354 -20.09 39.93 14.72
CA TYR A 354 -20.99 39.23 13.81
C TYR A 354 -20.30 37.98 13.24
N GLN A 355 -19.07 38.11 12.74
CA GLN A 355 -18.31 36.97 12.22
C GLN A 355 -18.07 35.89 13.30
N LEU A 356 -17.81 36.29 14.54
CA LEU A 356 -17.68 35.36 15.67
C LEU A 356 -19.00 34.64 16.02
N ALA A 357 -20.16 35.18 15.66
CA ALA A 357 -21.46 34.52 15.80
C ALA A 357 -21.78 33.61 14.60
N ALA A 358 -21.45 34.03 13.37
CA ALA A 358 -21.54 33.20 12.17
C ALA A 358 -20.68 31.93 12.30
N PHE A 359 -19.42 32.08 12.75
CA PHE A 359 -18.51 30.98 13.05
C PHE A 359 -19.08 29.98 14.08
N ASP A 360 -19.65 30.46 15.20
CA ASP A 360 -20.27 29.57 16.20
C ASP A 360 -21.52 28.85 15.64
N SER A 361 -22.31 29.53 14.80
CA SER A 361 -23.47 28.92 14.13
C SER A 361 -23.06 27.82 13.15
N ALA A 362 -22.04 28.08 12.32
CA ALA A 362 -21.48 27.09 11.41
C ALA A 362 -20.86 25.89 12.17
N TRP A 363 -20.18 26.14 13.28
CA TRP A 363 -19.68 25.10 14.19
C TRP A 363 -20.81 24.23 14.76
N CYS A 364 -21.94 24.81 15.16
CA CYS A 364 -23.11 24.05 15.63
C CYS A 364 -23.60 23.06 14.56
N SER A 365 -23.74 23.54 13.31
CA SER A 365 -24.20 22.74 12.17
C SER A 365 -23.23 21.61 11.82
N TYR A 366 -21.95 21.96 11.64
CA TYR A 366 -20.89 20.99 11.33
C TYR A 366 -20.75 19.90 12.41
N LEU A 367 -20.72 20.28 13.69
CA LEU A 367 -20.56 19.31 14.78
C LEU A 367 -21.79 18.40 14.94
N ASN A 368 -23.01 18.88 14.63
CA ASN A 368 -24.20 18.03 14.58
C ASN A 368 -24.06 16.95 13.49
N ASN A 369 -23.71 17.35 12.27
CA ASN A 369 -23.54 16.42 11.14
C ASN A 369 -22.37 15.45 11.39
N PHE A 370 -21.27 15.94 11.98
CA PHE A 370 -20.10 15.13 12.34
C PHE A 370 -20.45 14.04 13.38
N VAL A 371 -21.29 14.36 14.38
CA VAL A 371 -21.78 13.36 15.34
C VAL A 371 -22.73 12.37 14.68
N MET A 372 -23.63 12.81 13.81
CA MET A 372 -24.56 11.90 13.11
C MET A 372 -23.85 10.95 12.15
N TRP A 373 -22.75 11.38 11.53
CA TRP A 373 -21.82 10.50 10.80
C TRP A 373 -21.08 9.54 11.76
N LYS A 374 -20.49 10.05 12.85
CA LYS A 374 -19.72 9.19 13.79
C LYS A 374 -20.56 8.18 14.58
N VAL A 375 -21.86 8.39 14.74
CA VAL A 375 -22.76 7.34 15.27
C VAL A 375 -22.92 6.20 14.26
N LYS A 376 -23.21 6.50 12.98
CA LYS A 376 -23.30 5.51 11.88
C LYS A 376 -21.99 4.71 11.71
N ASP A 377 -20.86 5.40 11.78
CA ASP A 377 -19.50 4.82 11.73
C ASP A 377 -19.26 3.82 12.87
N ALA A 378 -19.62 4.19 14.11
CA ALA A 378 -19.52 3.32 15.28
C ALA A 378 -20.48 2.13 15.23
N GLU A 379 -21.71 2.33 14.74
CA GLU A 379 -22.72 1.26 14.56
C GLU A 379 -22.26 0.22 13.51
N SER A 380 -21.64 0.66 12.41
CA SER A 380 -21.07 -0.25 11.42
C SER A 380 -19.90 -1.07 12.00
N LEU A 381 -18.97 -0.38 12.69
CA LEU A 381 -17.81 -1.03 13.30
C LEU A 381 -18.20 -1.99 14.44
N GLU A 382 -19.27 -1.69 15.20
CA GLU A 382 -19.87 -2.66 16.13
C GLU A 382 -20.34 -3.91 15.37
N GLY A 383 -21.07 -3.74 14.27
CA GLY A 383 -21.53 -4.85 13.42
C GLY A 383 -20.39 -5.76 12.95
N ASP A 384 -19.25 -5.20 12.55
CA ASP A 384 -18.05 -5.97 12.18
C ASP A 384 -17.40 -6.70 13.36
N LEU A 385 -17.32 -6.06 14.52
CA LEU A 385 -16.79 -6.70 15.73
C LEU A 385 -17.70 -7.83 16.22
N VAL A 386 -19.02 -7.69 16.08
CA VAL A 386 -20.03 -8.72 16.36
C VAL A 386 -19.88 -9.88 15.37
N ARG A 387 -19.79 -9.62 14.06
CA ARG A 387 -19.53 -10.65 13.03
C ARG A 387 -18.25 -11.42 13.35
N ALA A 388 -17.14 -10.72 13.62
CA ALA A 388 -15.86 -11.34 13.97
C ALA A 388 -15.97 -12.23 15.23
N ALA A 389 -16.69 -11.79 16.27
CA ALA A 389 -16.89 -12.60 17.47
C ALA A 389 -17.71 -13.88 17.19
N CYS A 390 -18.71 -13.81 16.31
CA CYS A 390 -19.50 -14.95 15.88
C CYS A 390 -18.70 -15.94 15.01
N HIS A 391 -17.84 -15.46 14.11
CA HIS A 391 -16.94 -16.33 13.33
C HIS A 391 -15.90 -17.05 14.21
N LEU A 392 -15.33 -16.35 15.20
CA LEU A 392 -14.46 -16.95 16.21
C LEU A 392 -15.19 -18.03 17.02
N GLU A 393 -16.45 -17.80 17.38
CA GLU A 393 -17.29 -18.76 18.09
C GLU A 393 -17.55 -20.03 17.24
N LEU A 394 -18.03 -19.87 16.00
CA LEU A 394 -18.28 -21.00 15.09
C LEU A 394 -17.00 -21.82 14.84
N SER A 395 -15.86 -21.15 14.64
CA SER A 395 -14.55 -21.80 14.49
C SER A 395 -14.15 -22.58 15.74
N MET A 396 -14.41 -22.04 16.94
CA MET A 396 -14.16 -22.73 18.21
C MET A 396 -15.06 -23.95 18.39
N ILE A 397 -16.36 -23.86 18.07
CA ILE A 397 -17.30 -24.99 18.18
C ILE A 397 -16.86 -26.14 17.26
N GLN A 398 -16.56 -25.84 16.00
CA GLN A 398 -16.10 -26.82 15.01
C GLN A 398 -14.76 -27.46 15.43
N THR A 399 -13.77 -26.64 15.82
CA THR A 399 -12.40 -27.09 16.09
C THR A 399 -12.28 -27.80 17.44
N CYS A 400 -12.99 -27.33 18.47
CA CYS A 400 -12.95 -27.90 19.82
C CYS A 400 -14.02 -28.98 20.04
N ARG A 401 -14.96 -29.19 19.10
CA ARG A 401 -16.11 -30.09 19.25
C ARG A 401 -16.91 -29.83 20.53
N MET A 402 -17.29 -28.58 20.73
CA MET A 402 -18.09 -28.16 21.91
C MET A 402 -19.48 -28.79 21.85
N THR A 403 -20.05 -29.11 23.01
CA THR A 403 -21.46 -29.50 23.16
C THR A 403 -22.37 -28.25 23.29
N PRO A 404 -23.71 -28.37 23.14
CA PRO A 404 -24.64 -27.25 23.34
C PRO A 404 -24.54 -26.60 24.73
N GLU A 405 -24.21 -27.41 25.75
CA GLU A 405 -24.05 -27.00 27.15
C GLU A 405 -22.70 -26.31 27.42
N GLY A 406 -21.85 -26.19 26.39
CA GLY A 406 -20.55 -25.53 26.45
C GLY A 406 -19.42 -26.39 27.02
N ASP A 407 -19.71 -27.61 27.47
CA ASP A 407 -18.68 -28.53 27.96
C ASP A 407 -17.99 -29.27 26.81
N SER A 408 -16.73 -29.64 27.04
CA SER A 408 -15.91 -30.41 26.10
C SER A 408 -15.33 -31.62 26.81
N GLY A 409 -15.34 -32.76 26.12
CA GLY A 409 -14.65 -33.97 26.57
C GLY A 409 -13.12 -33.79 26.64
N SER A 410 -12.37 -34.89 26.59
CA SER A 410 -10.91 -34.89 26.79
C SER A 410 -10.14 -34.19 25.65
N LEU A 411 -10.16 -32.86 25.62
CA LEU A 411 -9.49 -32.03 24.62
C LEU A 411 -7.97 -32.26 24.63
N THR A 412 -7.41 -32.41 23.44
CA THR A 412 -5.96 -32.37 23.18
C THR A 412 -5.38 -31.03 23.65
N HIS A 413 -4.10 -31.02 24.05
CA HIS A 413 -3.40 -29.81 24.51
C HIS A 413 -3.61 -28.60 23.59
N ASP A 414 -3.56 -28.82 22.28
CA ASP A 414 -3.60 -27.74 21.29
C ASP A 414 -5.04 -27.23 21.06
N MET A 415 -6.05 -28.08 21.22
CA MET A 415 -7.46 -27.65 21.26
C MET A 415 -7.73 -26.75 22.48
N LYS A 416 -7.13 -27.05 23.63
CA LYS A 416 -7.18 -26.19 24.83
C LYS A 416 -6.42 -24.87 24.62
N ALA A 417 -5.33 -24.87 23.85
CA ALA A 417 -4.63 -23.65 23.48
C ALA A 417 -5.48 -22.76 22.55
N ILE A 418 -6.15 -23.34 21.56
CA ILE A 418 -7.07 -22.65 20.64
C ILE A 418 -8.25 -22.05 21.41
N GLN A 419 -8.92 -22.84 22.27
CA GLN A 419 -10.01 -22.36 23.14
C GLN A 419 -9.58 -21.18 24.03
N LYS A 420 -8.37 -21.25 24.61
CA LYS A 420 -7.78 -20.17 25.42
C LYS A 420 -7.45 -18.92 24.59
N GLN A 421 -7.03 -19.08 23.33
CA GLN A 421 -6.78 -17.95 22.44
C GLN A 421 -8.10 -17.28 22.04
N VAL A 422 -9.10 -18.05 21.57
CA VAL A 422 -10.40 -17.52 21.16
C VAL A 422 -11.11 -16.79 22.29
N THR A 423 -11.12 -17.33 23.52
CA THR A 423 -11.71 -16.63 24.68
C THR A 423 -10.97 -15.34 25.05
N GLN A 424 -9.65 -15.27 24.85
CA GLN A 424 -8.86 -14.04 25.05
C GLN A 424 -9.14 -13.00 23.95
N ASP A 425 -9.35 -13.43 22.70
CA ASP A 425 -9.66 -12.54 21.58
C ASP A 425 -11.12 -12.05 21.62
N GLN A 426 -12.09 -12.92 21.93
CA GLN A 426 -13.47 -12.52 22.22
C GLN A 426 -13.55 -11.52 23.38
N LYS A 427 -12.71 -11.67 24.41
CA LYS A 427 -12.61 -10.67 25.49
C LYS A 427 -12.10 -9.32 24.98
N LEU A 428 -11.10 -9.33 24.09
CA LEU A 428 -10.60 -8.10 23.44
C LEU A 428 -11.67 -7.46 22.55
N LEU A 429 -12.51 -8.25 21.88
CA LEU A 429 -13.69 -7.75 21.13
C LEU A 429 -14.74 -7.15 22.08
N ARG A 430 -15.05 -7.79 23.23
CA ARG A 430 -15.92 -7.20 24.27
C ARG A 430 -15.37 -5.88 24.80
N GLU A 431 -14.07 -5.79 25.05
CA GLU A 431 -13.43 -4.54 25.46
C GLU A 431 -13.52 -3.47 24.36
N LYS A 432 -13.40 -3.82 23.07
CA LYS A 432 -13.62 -2.87 21.95
C LYS A 432 -15.08 -2.40 21.87
N VAL A 433 -16.05 -3.32 21.84
CA VAL A 433 -17.48 -3.01 21.73
C VAL A 433 -17.97 -2.17 22.91
N HIS A 434 -17.51 -2.45 24.14
CA HIS A 434 -17.81 -1.61 25.31
C HIS A 434 -17.28 -0.17 25.16
N ASN A 435 -16.12 0.03 24.53
CA ASN A 435 -15.55 1.37 24.30
C ASN A 435 -16.24 2.14 23.16
N LEU A 436 -16.97 1.46 22.27
CA LEU A 436 -17.73 2.07 21.16
C LEU A 436 -19.19 2.36 21.56
N SER A 437 -19.89 1.33 22.05
CA SER A 437 -21.35 1.31 22.21
C SER A 437 -21.82 0.96 23.63
N GLY A 438 -20.88 0.91 24.59
CA GLY A 438 -21.17 0.62 25.99
C GLY A 438 -21.79 -0.76 26.22
N ASP A 439 -22.54 -0.88 27.31
CA ASP A 439 -23.11 -2.15 27.75
C ASP A 439 -24.26 -2.63 26.83
N ALA A 440 -24.91 -1.72 26.11
CA ALA A 440 -25.91 -2.06 25.09
C ALA A 440 -25.29 -2.78 23.88
N GLY A 441 -24.08 -2.39 23.47
CA GLY A 441 -23.34 -3.11 22.42
C GLY A 441 -22.87 -4.49 22.87
N ILE A 442 -22.45 -4.63 24.14
CA ILE A 442 -22.13 -5.96 24.71
C ILE A 442 -23.36 -6.86 24.64
N ALA A 443 -24.53 -6.38 25.07
CA ALA A 443 -25.77 -7.17 25.07
C ALA A 443 -26.16 -7.64 23.66
N ARG A 444 -26.03 -6.77 22.64
CA ARG A 444 -26.25 -7.17 21.23
C ARG A 444 -25.25 -8.22 20.76
N MET A 445 -23.96 -8.07 21.11
CA MET A 445 -22.94 -9.06 20.74
C MET A 445 -23.16 -10.41 21.43
N GLU A 446 -23.48 -10.43 22.73
CA GLU A 446 -23.72 -11.66 23.47
C GLU A 446 -25.01 -12.36 23.01
N ALA A 447 -26.04 -11.61 22.62
CA ALA A 447 -27.21 -12.16 21.93
C ALA A 447 -26.83 -12.80 20.58
N ALA A 448 -26.04 -12.13 19.73
CA ALA A 448 -25.62 -12.66 18.43
C ALA A 448 -24.72 -13.91 18.55
N ILE A 449 -23.83 -13.96 19.53
CA ILE A 449 -23.01 -15.15 19.83
C ILE A 449 -23.89 -16.32 20.31
N SER A 450 -24.96 -16.03 21.06
CA SER A 450 -25.90 -17.04 21.55
C SER A 450 -26.81 -17.57 20.44
N ASP A 451 -27.31 -16.69 19.58
CA ASP A 451 -28.09 -17.01 18.38
C ASP A 451 -27.28 -17.84 17.36
N THR A 452 -26.02 -17.48 17.11
CA THR A 452 -25.15 -18.26 16.21
C THR A 452 -24.74 -19.61 16.77
N ARG A 453 -24.57 -19.74 18.10
CA ARG A 453 -24.50 -21.04 18.79
C ARG A 453 -25.75 -21.89 18.57
N ALA A 454 -26.93 -21.32 18.86
CA ALA A 454 -28.21 -22.03 18.76
C ALA A 454 -28.46 -22.53 17.32
N LYS A 455 -28.27 -21.66 16.32
CA LYS A 455 -28.40 -22.00 14.89
C LYS A 455 -27.42 -23.09 14.45
N TYR A 456 -26.19 -23.09 14.95
CA TYR A 456 -25.21 -24.15 14.64
C TYR A 456 -25.66 -25.52 15.16
N PHE A 457 -26.07 -25.62 16.42
CA PHE A 457 -26.51 -26.90 16.99
C PHE A 457 -27.85 -27.37 16.41
N GLN A 458 -28.79 -26.45 16.16
CA GLN A 458 -30.04 -26.75 15.46
C GLN A 458 -29.80 -27.27 14.03
N ALA A 459 -28.79 -26.74 13.30
CA ALA A 459 -28.41 -27.26 11.98
C ALA A 459 -27.75 -28.65 12.05
N LEU A 460 -27.04 -28.95 13.14
CA LEU A 460 -26.41 -30.24 13.40
C LEU A 460 -27.45 -31.33 13.74
N GLU A 461 -28.44 -31.02 14.57
CA GLU A 461 -29.56 -31.92 14.91
C GLU A 461 -30.45 -32.22 13.69
N ASN A 462 -30.69 -31.23 12.84
CA ASN A 462 -31.45 -31.38 11.60
C ASN A 462 -30.67 -32.09 10.46
N GLY A 463 -29.52 -32.70 10.74
CA GLY A 463 -28.79 -33.57 9.81
C GLY A 463 -28.21 -32.90 8.56
N SER A 464 -28.16 -31.55 8.51
CA SER A 464 -27.65 -30.83 7.34
C SER A 464 -26.12 -30.83 7.26
N PRO A 465 -25.53 -30.78 6.04
CA PRO A 465 -24.09 -30.77 5.87
C PRO A 465 -23.48 -29.47 6.39
N VAL A 466 -22.79 -29.55 7.54
CA VAL A 466 -22.24 -28.44 8.35
C VAL A 466 -21.41 -27.39 7.59
N GLY A 467 -20.97 -27.67 6.36
CA GLY A 467 -20.27 -26.72 5.49
C GLY A 467 -21.14 -25.60 4.90
N SER A 468 -22.47 -25.73 4.81
CA SER A 468 -23.31 -24.74 4.09
C SER A 468 -23.77 -23.53 4.90
N SER A 469 -23.82 -23.61 6.23
CA SER A 469 -24.38 -22.53 7.07
C SER A 469 -23.52 -21.25 7.14
N ILE A 470 -22.26 -21.28 6.68
CA ILE A 470 -21.38 -20.10 6.67
C ILE A 470 -21.85 -19.05 5.65
N ALA A 471 -22.44 -19.48 4.52
CA ALA A 471 -22.88 -18.58 3.45
C ALA A 471 -24.15 -17.76 3.77
N GLN A 472 -24.93 -18.17 4.77
CA GLN A 472 -26.22 -17.54 5.10
C GLN A 472 -26.14 -16.38 6.12
N ILE A 473 -24.93 -16.05 6.61
CA ILE A 473 -24.71 -14.92 7.54
C ILE A 473 -24.26 -13.65 6.78
N THR A 474 -23.90 -13.78 5.50
CA THR A 474 -23.30 -12.74 4.65
C THR A 474 -24.29 -11.87 3.85
N SER A 475 -25.60 -11.94 4.09
CA SER A 475 -26.60 -11.09 3.41
C SER A 475 -27.90 -10.91 4.22
N PRO A 476 -28.65 -9.80 4.01
CA PRO A 476 -29.93 -9.56 4.67
C PRO A 476 -31.05 -10.48 4.16
N ILE A 477 -32.11 -10.63 4.97
CA ILE A 477 -33.16 -11.64 4.79
C ILE A 477 -34.18 -11.24 3.70
N SER A 478 -34.51 -12.19 2.82
CA SER A 478 -35.76 -12.28 2.03
C SER A 478 -36.05 -13.75 1.67
N ALA A 479 -37.25 -14.08 1.18
CA ALA A 479 -37.91 -15.33 1.58
C ALA A 479 -38.09 -16.46 0.52
N SER A 480 -38.11 -17.69 1.06
CA SER A 480 -38.98 -18.85 0.73
C SER A 480 -38.82 -19.74 -0.53
N ILE A 481 -38.79 -21.06 -0.25
CA ILE A 481 -39.30 -22.23 -1.00
C ILE A 481 -38.37 -22.92 -2.07
N PRO A 482 -38.39 -24.29 -2.23
CA PRO A 482 -37.22 -25.06 -2.67
C PRO A 482 -37.46 -26.15 -3.78
N THR A 483 -36.50 -27.09 -3.91
CA THR A 483 -36.47 -28.40 -4.68
C THR A 483 -35.53 -28.44 -5.94
N PRO A 484 -35.16 -29.61 -6.52
CA PRO A 484 -34.11 -30.48 -5.93
C PRO A 484 -33.07 -31.17 -6.88
N HIS A 485 -31.79 -31.24 -6.46
CA HIS A 485 -30.79 -32.28 -6.80
C HIS A 485 -30.35 -32.47 -8.30
N PRO A 486 -29.33 -33.32 -8.64
CA PRO A 486 -28.40 -34.11 -7.80
C PRO A 486 -26.89 -33.77 -7.98
N ARG A 487 -26.01 -34.50 -7.28
CA ARG A 487 -24.53 -34.46 -7.39
C ARG A 487 -23.97 -35.68 -8.14
N VAL A 488 -22.71 -35.60 -8.60
CA VAL A 488 -21.83 -36.73 -8.91
C VAL A 488 -20.48 -36.53 -8.20
N GLU A 489 -19.79 -37.59 -7.80
CA GLU A 489 -18.58 -37.56 -6.96
C GLU A 489 -17.29 -37.99 -7.69
N SER A 490 -16.15 -37.36 -7.36
CA SER A 490 -14.78 -37.91 -7.40
C SER A 490 -13.88 -36.92 -6.64
N VAL A 491 -13.26 -37.20 -5.49
CA VAL A 491 -12.28 -38.25 -5.12
C VAL A 491 -10.93 -38.06 -5.84
N GLY A 492 -9.89 -37.76 -5.05
CA GLY A 492 -8.49 -37.61 -5.49
C GLY A 492 -7.63 -36.84 -4.48
N LYS A 493 -6.84 -37.54 -3.65
CA LYS A 493 -5.88 -36.95 -2.70
C LYS A 493 -4.45 -37.45 -2.98
N SER A 494 -3.47 -36.57 -2.86
CA SER A 494 -2.04 -36.93 -2.73
C SER A 494 -1.33 -35.93 -1.82
N ASN A 495 -0.77 -36.41 -0.70
CA ASN A 495 0.03 -35.60 0.22
C ASN A 495 1.52 -35.70 -0.13
N GLY A 496 2.25 -34.59 0.02
CA GLY A 496 3.72 -34.57 0.14
C GLY A 496 4.12 -33.73 1.34
N LEU A 497 4.93 -34.27 2.25
CA LEU A 497 5.40 -33.59 3.45
C LEU A 497 6.93 -33.71 3.54
N THR A 498 7.62 -32.56 3.59
CA THR A 498 9.05 -32.46 3.90
C THR A 498 9.29 -31.26 4.80
N GLU A 499 9.23 -31.48 6.13
CA GLU A 499 9.66 -30.48 7.11
C GLU A 499 11.18 -30.37 7.12
N ASN A 500 11.74 -29.15 7.02
CA ASN A 500 13.16 -28.92 7.33
C ASN A 500 13.39 -27.51 7.88
N ALA A 501 13.01 -27.31 9.14
CA ALA A 501 13.02 -26.00 9.80
C ALA A 501 14.42 -25.58 10.28
N GLN A 502 15.21 -24.97 9.39
CA GLN A 502 16.41 -24.22 9.78
C GLN A 502 16.04 -22.82 10.32
N LYS A 503 16.88 -22.27 11.21
CA LYS A 503 16.75 -20.86 11.64
C LYS A 503 17.39 -19.94 10.59
N PRO A 504 16.78 -18.80 10.23
CA PRO A 504 17.42 -17.81 9.37
C PRO A 504 18.48 -17.00 10.14
N ASN A 505 19.66 -16.83 9.53
CA ASN A 505 20.69 -15.90 10.00
C ASN A 505 20.38 -14.45 9.58
N VAL A 506 21.11 -13.49 10.15
CA VAL A 506 20.87 -12.05 9.92
C VAL A 506 21.41 -11.56 8.58
N ALA A 507 22.59 -12.04 8.15
CA ALA A 507 23.24 -11.61 6.90
C ALA A 507 22.36 -11.86 5.67
N ARG A 508 21.84 -13.09 5.48
CA ARG A 508 20.83 -13.41 4.45
C ARG A 508 19.75 -12.35 4.28
N ARG A 509 19.16 -11.83 5.37
CA ARG A 509 18.08 -10.82 5.33
C ARG A 509 18.52 -9.40 4.92
N LEU A 510 19.82 -9.11 4.90
CA LEU A 510 20.37 -7.82 4.44
C LEU A 510 20.68 -7.81 2.95
N PHE A 511 20.92 -9.00 2.35
CA PHE A 511 21.32 -9.15 0.96
C PHE A 511 20.28 -9.87 0.08
N GLY A 512 19.34 -10.64 0.65
CA GLY A 512 18.28 -11.33 -0.09
C GLY A 512 16.94 -11.48 0.67
N ASP A 513 15.88 -11.01 -0.01
CA ASP A 513 14.44 -11.18 0.26
C ASP A 513 13.85 -10.66 1.60
N GLU A 514 12.59 -10.19 1.56
CA GLU A 514 11.90 -9.64 2.73
C GLU A 514 11.39 -10.77 3.65
N GLY A 515 11.90 -10.78 4.88
CA GLY A 515 11.94 -11.98 5.71
C GLY A 515 10.57 -12.55 6.13
N ASP A 516 10.43 -13.87 5.95
CA ASP A 516 9.23 -14.64 6.30
C ASP A 516 8.57 -14.18 7.61
N SER A 517 7.39 -13.62 7.43
CA SER A 517 6.45 -13.16 8.44
C SER A 517 5.07 -13.73 8.07
N ASN A 518 4.23 -14.06 9.04
CA ASN A 518 3.03 -14.91 8.84
C ASN A 518 1.91 -14.38 7.90
N GLY A 519 2.13 -13.28 7.16
CA GLY A 519 1.28 -12.86 6.04
C GLY A 519 1.82 -13.22 4.64
N SER A 520 3.02 -13.81 4.53
CA SER A 520 3.75 -13.98 3.26
C SER A 520 3.02 -14.80 2.19
N GLY A 521 2.18 -15.77 2.57
CA GLY A 521 1.52 -16.69 1.63
C GLY A 521 0.68 -15.99 0.56
N MET A 522 -0.07 -14.94 0.92
CA MET A 522 -0.94 -14.26 -0.04
C MET A 522 -0.17 -13.36 -1.03
N TRP A 523 1.00 -12.87 -0.63
CA TRP A 523 1.90 -12.12 -1.51
C TRP A 523 2.61 -13.05 -2.51
N LYS A 524 3.09 -14.20 -2.04
CA LYS A 524 3.68 -15.24 -2.90
C LYS A 524 2.64 -15.84 -3.87
N ASP A 525 1.38 -15.98 -3.47
CA ASP A 525 0.30 -16.35 -4.39
C ASP A 525 0.09 -15.28 -5.49
N LEU A 526 0.01 -14.00 -5.12
CA LEU A 526 -0.20 -12.89 -6.08
C LEU A 526 1.00 -12.68 -7.02
N GLU A 527 2.22 -12.84 -6.55
CA GLU A 527 3.45 -12.77 -7.35
C GLU A 527 3.46 -13.85 -8.44
N ASN A 528 3.08 -15.09 -8.10
CA ASN A 528 2.91 -16.16 -9.08
C ASN A 528 1.77 -15.86 -10.07
N GLU A 529 0.66 -15.25 -9.62
CA GLU A 529 -0.43 -14.81 -10.51
C GLU A 529 0.05 -13.75 -11.51
N LEU A 530 0.89 -12.80 -11.10
CA LEU A 530 1.51 -11.81 -12.00
C LEU A 530 2.48 -12.46 -13.00
N ILE A 531 3.39 -13.33 -12.54
CA ILE A 531 4.37 -14.00 -13.43
C ILE A 531 3.67 -14.83 -14.51
N VAL A 532 2.60 -15.55 -14.16
CA VAL A 532 1.80 -16.31 -15.15
C VAL A 532 1.01 -15.36 -16.06
N ASN A 533 0.45 -14.26 -15.53
CA ASN A 533 -0.27 -13.26 -16.33
C ASN A 533 0.65 -12.64 -17.41
N GLU A 534 1.83 -12.17 -17.04
CA GLU A 534 2.80 -11.60 -17.98
C GLU A 534 3.28 -12.65 -19.00
N SER A 535 3.55 -13.87 -18.55
CA SER A 535 3.94 -14.97 -19.44
C SER A 535 2.92 -15.23 -20.54
N VAL A 536 1.62 -15.23 -20.21
CA VAL A 536 0.51 -15.48 -21.16
C VAL A 536 0.33 -14.31 -22.15
N HIS A 537 0.63 -13.06 -21.75
CA HIS A 537 0.52 -11.90 -22.65
C HIS A 537 1.76 -11.71 -23.58
N GLY A 538 2.88 -12.39 -23.32
CA GLY A 538 4.07 -12.42 -24.20
C GLY A 538 5.18 -11.40 -23.86
N GLU A 539 6.34 -11.51 -24.52
CA GLU A 539 7.58 -10.77 -24.21
C GLU A 539 7.50 -9.23 -24.21
N GLN A 540 6.45 -8.60 -24.75
CA GLN A 540 6.44 -7.16 -25.07
C GLN A 540 6.47 -6.19 -23.87
N LEU A 541 6.55 -6.70 -22.63
CA LEU A 541 6.81 -5.94 -21.40
C LEU A 541 8.00 -6.49 -20.58
N VAL A 542 8.70 -7.52 -21.07
CA VAL A 542 9.78 -8.24 -20.34
C VAL A 542 11.18 -7.70 -20.70
N HIS A 543 11.30 -6.90 -21.76
CA HIS A 543 12.58 -6.37 -22.25
C HIS A 543 12.94 -4.96 -21.76
N ASP A 544 12.02 -4.22 -21.12
CA ASP A 544 12.39 -3.01 -20.39
C ASP A 544 12.99 -3.41 -19.03
N GLU A 545 14.32 -3.62 -18.99
CA GLU A 545 15.08 -4.14 -17.83
C GLU A 545 15.12 -3.18 -16.61
N ASN A 546 14.24 -2.17 -16.59
CA ASN A 546 14.12 -1.14 -15.57
C ASN A 546 12.73 -1.08 -14.90
N ILE A 547 11.77 -1.95 -15.28
CA ILE A 547 10.46 -2.04 -14.60
C ILE A 547 10.60 -2.82 -13.28
N ASN A 548 11.20 -2.16 -12.30
CA ASN A 548 11.19 -2.59 -10.90
C ASN A 548 9.74 -2.49 -10.38
N PHE A 549 9.10 -3.60 -10.04
CA PHE A 549 7.65 -3.72 -9.76
C PHE A 549 7.19 -3.11 -8.41
N GLY A 550 7.79 -1.99 -7.99
CA GLY A 550 7.38 -1.22 -6.82
C GLY A 550 7.88 0.23 -6.88
N ASP A 551 6.94 1.16 -7.04
CA ASP A 551 7.05 2.62 -6.92
C ASP A 551 8.48 3.21 -7.00
N LYS A 552 8.87 3.69 -8.19
CA LYS A 552 10.06 4.56 -8.45
C LYS A 552 10.18 5.72 -7.43
N ILE A 553 9.05 6.19 -6.89
CA ILE A 553 8.95 7.27 -5.90
C ILE A 553 9.23 6.78 -4.46
N GLN A 554 8.87 5.55 -4.09
CA GLN A 554 9.27 4.95 -2.80
C GLN A 554 10.69 4.37 -2.83
N SER A 555 11.16 3.96 -4.02
CA SER A 555 12.41 3.21 -4.18
C SER A 555 13.62 4.00 -3.65
N SER A 556 13.81 5.25 -4.07
CA SER A 556 15.02 6.03 -3.71
C SER A 556 15.24 6.22 -2.21
N ALA A 557 14.17 6.27 -1.40
CA ALA A 557 14.27 6.32 0.05
C ALA A 557 14.55 4.93 0.66
N LYS A 558 13.86 3.90 0.17
CA LYS A 558 14.05 2.49 0.59
C LYS A 558 15.46 1.98 0.22
N GLU A 559 15.98 2.38 -0.93
CA GLU A 559 17.32 2.09 -1.45
C GLU A 559 18.39 2.80 -0.62
N LYS A 560 18.27 4.11 -0.37
CA LYS A 560 19.22 4.83 0.50
C LYS A 560 19.24 4.27 1.93
N VAL A 561 18.10 3.84 2.46
CA VAL A 561 18.03 3.12 3.75
C VAL A 561 18.70 1.75 3.67
N LYS A 562 18.44 0.96 2.61
CA LYS A 562 19.06 -0.35 2.38
C LYS A 562 20.58 -0.26 2.19
N GLU A 563 21.06 0.74 1.47
CA GLU A 563 22.48 1.05 1.28
C GLU A 563 23.13 1.47 2.60
N THR A 564 22.52 2.41 3.34
CA THR A 564 23.00 2.84 4.67
C THR A 564 23.07 1.66 5.64
N MET A 565 22.09 0.75 5.60
CA MET A 565 22.05 -0.45 6.44
C MET A 565 23.09 -1.50 6.02
N LYS A 566 23.28 -1.74 4.71
CA LYS A 566 24.38 -2.56 4.18
C LYS A 566 25.74 -2.01 4.61
N LYS A 567 25.93 -0.70 4.51
CA LYS A 567 27.17 -0.02 4.90
C LYS A 567 27.44 -0.16 6.40
N ALA A 568 26.46 0.19 7.24
CA ALA A 568 26.59 0.05 8.69
C ALA A 568 26.84 -1.40 9.15
N PHE A 569 26.32 -2.39 8.43
CA PHE A 569 26.64 -3.81 8.67
C PHE A 569 28.10 -4.14 8.37
N TRP A 570 28.62 -3.73 7.21
CA TRP A 570 30.02 -3.99 6.84
C TRP A 570 31.00 -3.20 7.71
N ASP A 571 30.73 -1.93 7.98
CA ASP A 571 31.50 -1.07 8.88
C ASP A 571 31.58 -1.70 10.29
N GLY A 572 30.45 -2.22 10.81
CA GLY A 572 30.40 -2.93 12.09
C GLY A 572 31.13 -4.28 12.12
N ILE A 573 31.26 -4.98 10.97
CA ILE A 573 32.10 -6.18 10.89
C ILE A 573 33.58 -5.80 10.95
N ILE A 574 34.00 -4.77 10.23
CA ILE A 574 35.38 -4.25 10.29
C ILE A 574 35.71 -3.82 11.73
N GLU A 575 34.87 -3.02 12.37
CA GLU A 575 35.03 -2.62 13.78
C GLU A 575 35.09 -3.83 14.73
N SER A 576 34.33 -4.91 14.47
CA SER A 576 34.34 -6.12 15.31
C SER A 576 35.62 -6.96 15.23
N VAL A 577 36.42 -6.77 14.17
CA VAL A 577 37.71 -7.46 13.96
C VAL A 577 38.90 -6.55 14.29
N GLU A 578 38.71 -5.22 14.33
CA GLU A 578 39.72 -4.26 14.79
C GLU A 578 39.84 -4.12 16.32
N GLN A 579 38.95 -4.74 17.09
CA GLN A 579 39.02 -4.78 18.56
C GLN A 579 40.18 -5.64 19.07
N ASP A 580 40.76 -5.28 20.23
CA ASP A 580 41.87 -5.99 20.89
C ASP A 580 41.59 -7.51 21.09
N GLU A 581 40.31 -7.87 21.25
CA GLU A 581 39.80 -9.24 21.08
C GLU A 581 38.99 -9.34 19.77
N PRO A 582 39.58 -9.81 18.65
CA PRO A 582 38.95 -9.81 17.33
C PRO A 582 37.85 -10.87 17.20
N LYS A 583 36.64 -10.47 16.78
CA LYS A 583 35.44 -11.31 16.80
C LYS A 583 35.12 -11.90 15.43
N PHE A 584 35.97 -12.82 14.97
CA PHE A 584 35.85 -13.51 13.69
C PHE A 584 34.56 -14.33 13.46
N GLY A 585 33.68 -14.47 14.46
CA GLY A 585 32.42 -15.21 14.33
C GLY A 585 31.52 -14.74 13.17
N HIS A 586 31.43 -13.44 12.91
CA HIS A 586 30.65 -12.91 11.78
C HIS A 586 31.26 -13.32 10.43
N ILE A 587 32.59 -13.37 10.32
CA ILE A 587 33.29 -13.82 9.10
C ILE A 587 33.05 -15.32 8.86
N LEU A 588 33.05 -16.14 9.91
CA LEU A 588 32.70 -17.56 9.82
C LEU A 588 31.23 -17.78 9.39
N GLU A 589 30.29 -16.95 9.87
CA GLU A 589 28.89 -16.99 9.42
C GLU A 589 28.72 -16.57 7.95
N LEU A 590 29.50 -15.60 7.46
CA LEU A 590 29.49 -15.17 6.06
C LEU A 590 30.16 -16.18 5.12
N MET A 591 31.31 -16.75 5.48
CA MET A 591 31.95 -17.83 4.72
C MET A 591 31.04 -19.05 4.62
N LYS A 592 30.28 -19.34 5.70
CA LYS A 592 29.22 -20.34 5.67
C LYS A 592 28.10 -19.99 4.69
N GLU A 593 27.62 -18.75 4.69
CA GLU A 593 26.57 -18.31 3.77
C GLU A 593 27.04 -18.44 2.31
N VAL A 594 28.26 -18.00 1.97
CA VAL A 594 28.88 -18.21 0.64
C VAL A 594 28.84 -19.68 0.23
N ARG A 595 29.36 -20.59 1.08
CA ARG A 595 29.41 -22.02 0.78
C ARG A 595 28.03 -22.65 0.63
N ASP A 596 27.15 -22.41 1.60
CA ASP A 596 25.84 -23.05 1.67
C ASP A 596 24.94 -22.55 0.52
N GLU A 597 25.07 -21.29 0.09
CA GLU A 597 24.35 -20.73 -1.07
C GLU A 597 24.90 -21.22 -2.42
N ILE A 598 26.23 -21.26 -2.62
CA ILE A 598 26.81 -21.88 -3.83
C ILE A 598 26.42 -23.37 -3.91
N SER A 599 26.38 -24.08 -2.78
CA SER A 599 25.95 -25.50 -2.71
C SER A 599 24.45 -25.72 -2.99
N LEU A 600 23.61 -24.69 -2.86
CA LEU A 600 22.19 -24.72 -3.24
C LEU A 600 21.97 -24.51 -4.73
N MET A 601 22.91 -23.84 -5.41
CA MET A 601 22.84 -23.51 -6.84
C MET A 601 23.63 -24.51 -7.72
N ALA A 602 24.67 -25.13 -7.16
CA ALA A 602 25.54 -26.06 -7.87
C ALA A 602 24.92 -27.46 -8.08
N PRO A 603 25.31 -28.18 -9.17
CA PRO A 603 24.98 -29.59 -9.37
C PRO A 603 25.45 -30.48 -8.20
N GLU A 604 24.77 -31.60 -7.99
CA GLU A 604 25.05 -32.52 -6.87
C GLU A 604 26.51 -33.01 -6.84
N SER A 605 27.12 -33.18 -8.02
CA SER A 605 28.52 -33.57 -8.20
C SER A 605 29.54 -32.57 -7.65
N TRP A 606 29.20 -31.29 -7.51
CA TRP A 606 30.13 -30.27 -7.00
C TRP A 606 29.97 -30.02 -5.50
N LYS A 607 28.89 -30.49 -4.88
CA LYS A 607 28.60 -30.23 -3.46
C LYS A 607 29.74 -30.71 -2.56
N GLN A 608 30.26 -31.92 -2.78
CA GLN A 608 31.39 -32.43 -2.00
C GLN A 608 32.65 -31.55 -2.14
N GLU A 609 33.04 -31.21 -3.37
CA GLU A 609 34.19 -30.34 -3.67
C GLU A 609 34.07 -28.95 -3.02
N ILE A 610 32.85 -28.39 -2.98
CA ILE A 610 32.55 -27.09 -2.33
C ILE A 610 32.64 -27.20 -0.80
N PHE A 611 32.17 -28.30 -0.21
CA PHE A 611 32.27 -28.54 1.23
C PHE A 611 33.70 -28.82 1.70
N GLU A 612 34.51 -29.51 0.89
CA GLU A 612 35.93 -29.78 1.16
C GLU A 612 36.80 -28.52 0.97
N SER A 613 36.50 -27.67 -0.02
CA SER A 613 37.28 -26.46 -0.31
C SER A 613 36.92 -25.26 0.57
N ILE A 614 35.73 -25.24 1.16
CA ILE A 614 35.26 -24.19 2.09
C ILE A 614 34.93 -24.83 3.45
N ASP A 615 35.94 -25.47 4.06
CA ASP A 615 35.80 -26.10 5.38
C ASP A 615 35.77 -25.04 6.50
N ILE A 616 34.60 -24.93 7.16
CA ILE A 616 34.36 -24.00 8.27
C ILE A 616 35.10 -24.44 9.53
N GLU A 617 35.33 -25.73 9.74
CA GLU A 617 36.06 -26.22 10.92
C GLU A 617 37.54 -25.83 10.80
N ILE A 618 38.15 -26.02 9.63
CA ILE A 618 39.52 -25.55 9.34
C ILE A 618 39.59 -24.01 9.43
N LEU A 619 38.67 -23.28 8.78
CA LEU A 619 38.62 -21.81 8.87
C LEU A 619 38.49 -21.32 10.33
N SER A 620 37.71 -22.02 11.16
CA SER A 620 37.56 -21.67 12.58
C SER A 620 38.85 -21.91 13.38
N GLN A 621 39.60 -22.97 13.06
CA GLN A 621 40.89 -23.26 13.68
C GLN A 621 41.92 -22.19 13.31
N VAL A 622 42.08 -21.88 12.01
CA VAL A 622 43.01 -20.83 11.52
C VAL A 622 42.71 -19.48 12.16
N LEU A 623 41.43 -19.06 12.20
CA LEU A 623 41.05 -17.79 12.80
C LEU A 623 41.18 -17.78 14.34
N SER A 624 41.03 -18.94 15.00
CA SER A 624 41.24 -19.06 16.46
C SER A 624 42.71 -19.04 16.88
N ALA A 625 43.64 -19.38 15.98
CA ALA A 625 45.07 -19.42 16.25
C ALA A 625 45.73 -18.02 16.31
N GLY A 626 44.99 -16.94 16.02
CA GLY A 626 45.48 -15.55 16.07
C GLY A 626 46.46 -15.16 14.95
N ASN A 627 46.87 -16.13 14.13
CA ASN A 627 47.74 -15.96 12.98
C ASN A 627 46.91 -16.17 11.70
N VAL A 628 46.30 -15.08 11.22
CA VAL A 628 45.38 -15.11 10.07
C VAL A 628 46.16 -15.39 8.78
N ASP A 629 46.07 -16.62 8.28
CA ASP A 629 46.60 -16.99 6.97
C ASP A 629 45.73 -16.36 5.86
N MET A 630 46.17 -15.20 5.40
CA MET A 630 45.53 -14.43 4.34
C MET A 630 45.64 -15.12 2.98
N ASP A 631 46.68 -15.91 2.73
CA ASP A 631 46.85 -16.66 1.48
C ASP A 631 45.86 -17.82 1.40
N TYR A 632 45.60 -18.50 2.54
CA TYR A 632 44.56 -19.51 2.63
C TYR A 632 43.17 -18.91 2.40
N LEU A 633 42.83 -17.81 3.09
CA LEU A 633 41.55 -17.11 2.89
C LEU A 633 41.37 -16.60 1.46
N GLY A 634 42.42 -16.06 0.85
CA GLY A 634 42.44 -15.64 -0.56
C GLY A 634 42.16 -16.81 -1.52
N LYS A 635 42.77 -17.98 -1.29
CA LYS A 635 42.50 -19.20 -2.08
C LYS A 635 41.06 -19.67 -1.97
N VAL A 636 40.46 -19.61 -0.77
CA VAL A 636 39.05 -20.01 -0.57
C VAL A 636 38.07 -19.04 -1.24
N LEU A 637 38.33 -17.72 -1.19
CA LEU A 637 37.54 -16.73 -1.93
C LEU A 637 37.72 -16.86 -3.45
N GLY A 638 38.95 -17.09 -3.94
CA GLY A 638 39.22 -17.36 -5.35
C GLY A 638 38.51 -18.62 -5.87
N PHE A 639 38.50 -19.70 -5.09
CA PHE A 639 37.71 -20.90 -5.39
C PHE A 639 36.21 -20.60 -5.50
N ALA A 640 35.66 -19.81 -4.58
CA ALA A 640 34.25 -19.41 -4.63
C ALA A 640 33.94 -18.61 -5.91
N LEU A 641 34.80 -17.69 -6.32
CA LEU A 641 34.63 -16.90 -7.55
C LEU A 641 34.74 -17.76 -8.82
N VAL A 642 35.73 -18.65 -8.91
CA VAL A 642 35.86 -19.61 -10.03
C VAL A 642 34.67 -20.58 -10.09
N LYS A 643 34.02 -20.89 -8.96
CA LYS A 643 32.77 -21.67 -8.96
C LYS A 643 31.54 -20.86 -9.38
N LEU A 644 31.47 -19.57 -9.04
CA LEU A 644 30.40 -18.67 -9.48
C LEU A 644 30.47 -18.44 -11.00
N GLN A 645 31.66 -18.13 -11.53
CA GLN A 645 31.94 -18.02 -12.96
C GLN A 645 31.48 -19.27 -13.75
N LYS A 646 31.66 -20.47 -13.18
CA LYS A 646 31.23 -21.76 -13.77
C LYS A 646 29.73 -22.07 -13.60
N LEU A 647 28.97 -21.23 -12.90
CA LEU A 647 27.51 -21.31 -12.78
C LEU A 647 26.80 -20.20 -13.57
N SER A 648 27.50 -19.13 -13.94
CA SER A 648 27.01 -18.01 -14.75
C SER A 648 26.67 -18.40 -16.18
N ALA A 649 25.89 -17.56 -16.87
CA ALA A 649 25.58 -17.75 -18.28
C ALA A 649 26.81 -17.43 -19.16
N PRO A 650 27.05 -18.17 -20.28
CA PRO A 650 28.15 -17.88 -21.21
C PRO A 650 28.10 -16.53 -21.96
N ALA A 651 27.14 -15.67 -21.62
CA ALA A 651 27.03 -14.29 -22.12
C ALA A 651 27.42 -13.24 -21.05
N SER A 652 27.49 -13.63 -19.77
CA SER A 652 27.93 -12.78 -18.66
C SER A 652 29.29 -13.19 -18.07
N THR A 653 29.87 -14.30 -18.55
CA THR A 653 31.22 -14.76 -18.16
C THR A 653 32.28 -13.70 -18.39
N ASP A 654 32.26 -13.04 -19.54
CA ASP A 654 33.36 -12.18 -20.01
C ASP A 654 33.39 -10.85 -19.23
N GLU A 655 32.21 -10.29 -18.92
CA GLU A 655 32.05 -9.14 -18.03
C GLU A 655 32.35 -9.49 -16.56
N LEU A 656 31.97 -10.70 -16.13
CA LEU A 656 32.29 -11.20 -14.80
C LEU A 656 33.80 -11.46 -14.62
N GLU A 657 34.49 -11.95 -15.65
CA GLU A 657 35.95 -12.10 -15.67
C GLU A 657 36.65 -10.74 -15.62
N ALA A 658 36.24 -9.77 -16.44
CA ALA A 658 36.80 -8.42 -16.41
C ALA A 658 36.60 -7.72 -15.05
N THR A 659 35.42 -7.85 -14.45
CA THR A 659 35.14 -7.28 -13.11
C THR A 659 35.85 -8.04 -11.99
N HIS A 660 35.98 -9.37 -12.09
CA HIS A 660 36.76 -10.17 -11.14
C HIS A 660 38.25 -9.83 -11.19
N GLN A 661 38.84 -9.77 -12.38
CA GLN A 661 40.25 -9.43 -12.62
C GLN A 661 40.58 -8.06 -12.01
N LYS A 662 39.80 -7.02 -12.38
CA LYS A 662 39.94 -5.67 -11.82
C LYS A 662 39.80 -5.64 -10.30
N PHE A 663 38.83 -6.38 -9.74
CA PHE A 663 38.65 -6.43 -8.28
C PHE A 663 39.81 -7.12 -7.56
N MET A 664 40.43 -8.14 -8.15
CA MET A 664 41.64 -8.77 -7.61
C MET A 664 42.85 -7.82 -7.65
N GLU A 665 42.97 -7.01 -8.70
CA GLU A 665 43.98 -5.95 -8.80
C GLU A 665 43.75 -4.85 -7.74
N GLU A 666 42.51 -4.43 -7.51
CA GLU A 666 42.13 -3.50 -6.44
C GLU A 666 42.38 -4.06 -5.02
N LEU A 667 42.27 -5.38 -4.81
CA LEU A 667 42.66 -6.01 -3.54
C LEU A 667 44.18 -6.12 -3.39
N ALA A 668 44.90 -6.41 -4.48
CA ALA A 668 46.35 -6.54 -4.47
C ALA A 668 47.05 -5.20 -4.15
N THR A 669 46.62 -4.09 -4.76
CA THR A 669 47.17 -2.75 -4.47
C THR A 669 46.90 -2.30 -3.04
N MET A 670 45.67 -2.49 -2.53
CA MET A 670 45.29 -2.22 -1.14
C MET A 670 46.20 -2.91 -0.11
N CYS A 671 46.70 -4.11 -0.42
CA CYS A 671 47.63 -4.88 0.41
C CYS A 671 49.12 -4.50 0.23
N GLN A 672 49.48 -3.77 -0.83
CA GLN A 672 50.86 -3.32 -1.11
C GLN A 672 51.12 -1.88 -0.64
N GLU A 673 50.16 -0.96 -0.84
CA GLU A 673 50.32 0.45 -0.48
C GLU A 673 50.36 0.69 1.04
N ASN A 674 49.71 -0.18 1.80
CA ASN A 674 49.66 -0.11 3.26
C ASN A 674 50.57 -1.20 3.85
N GLY A 675 51.75 -0.79 4.34
CA GLY A 675 52.73 -1.69 4.98
C GLY A 675 52.15 -2.57 6.09
N PRO A 676 52.86 -3.66 6.48
CA PRO A 676 52.31 -4.92 6.99
C PRO A 676 51.46 -4.82 8.26
N SER A 677 50.24 -4.32 8.10
CA SER A 677 49.28 -4.04 9.14
C SER A 677 48.11 -5.03 9.04
N LYS A 678 47.71 -5.59 10.18
CA LYS A 678 46.56 -6.51 10.25
C LYS A 678 45.25 -5.85 9.82
N LYS A 679 45.18 -4.51 9.91
CA LYS A 679 44.04 -3.67 9.51
C LYS A 679 43.79 -3.69 7.99
N ALA A 680 44.81 -3.40 7.17
CA ALA A 680 44.65 -3.39 5.70
C ALA A 680 44.17 -4.76 5.17
N HIS A 681 44.78 -5.84 5.65
CA HIS A 681 44.43 -7.22 5.32
C HIS A 681 43.00 -7.59 5.77
N THR A 682 42.57 -7.14 6.95
CA THR A 682 41.19 -7.33 7.43
C THR A 682 40.17 -6.62 6.53
N VAL A 683 40.45 -5.38 6.12
CA VAL A 683 39.58 -4.61 5.21
C VAL A 683 39.51 -5.27 3.83
N ALA A 684 40.64 -5.78 3.31
CA ALA A 684 40.67 -6.55 2.06
C ALA A 684 39.82 -7.82 2.14
N LEU A 685 39.91 -8.59 3.23
CA LEU A 685 39.09 -9.78 3.47
C LEU A 685 37.59 -9.47 3.49
N VAL A 686 37.18 -8.42 4.18
CA VAL A 686 35.77 -8.01 4.27
C VAL A 686 35.25 -7.49 2.92
N LYS A 687 36.06 -6.74 2.15
CA LYS A 687 35.75 -6.38 0.76
C LYS A 687 35.57 -7.62 -0.12
N GLY A 688 36.47 -8.59 -0.03
CA GLY A 688 36.40 -9.85 -0.79
C GLY A 688 35.14 -10.65 -0.50
N LEU A 689 34.82 -10.85 0.78
CA LEU A 689 33.57 -11.50 1.21
C LEU A 689 32.32 -10.77 0.71
N ARG A 690 32.31 -9.43 0.76
CA ARG A 690 31.22 -8.62 0.21
C ARG A 690 31.04 -8.85 -1.28
N PHE A 691 32.11 -8.80 -2.08
CA PHE A 691 32.05 -8.99 -3.53
C PHE A 691 31.47 -10.36 -3.89
N VAL A 692 31.97 -11.45 -3.27
CA VAL A 692 31.44 -12.81 -3.49
C VAL A 692 29.94 -12.90 -3.18
N LEU A 693 29.48 -12.29 -2.09
CA LEU A 693 28.06 -12.29 -1.72
C LEU A 693 27.19 -11.40 -2.64
N GLU A 694 27.72 -10.32 -3.18
CA GLU A 694 27.01 -9.50 -4.17
C GLU A 694 26.90 -10.23 -5.52
N GLN A 695 27.95 -10.94 -5.96
CA GLN A 695 27.91 -11.81 -7.16
C GLN A 695 26.94 -13.00 -7.00
N ILE A 696 26.84 -13.59 -5.80
CA ILE A 696 25.82 -14.64 -5.50
C ILE A 696 24.39 -14.12 -5.74
N GLN A 697 24.09 -12.84 -5.46
CA GLN A 697 22.74 -12.30 -5.70
C GLN A 697 22.47 -12.03 -7.19
N ILE A 698 23.47 -11.55 -7.94
CA ILE A 698 23.36 -11.37 -9.40
C ILE A 698 23.09 -12.73 -10.06
N LEU A 699 23.89 -13.74 -9.75
CA LEU A 699 23.71 -15.10 -10.26
C LEU A 699 22.34 -15.70 -9.89
N LYS A 700 21.80 -15.39 -8.70
CA LYS A 700 20.43 -15.80 -8.33
C LYS A 700 19.37 -15.15 -9.21
N GLN A 701 19.55 -13.89 -9.58
CA GLN A 701 18.66 -13.19 -10.51
C GLN A 701 18.75 -13.80 -11.92
N GLU A 702 19.95 -14.06 -12.45
CA GLU A 702 20.15 -14.79 -13.70
C GLU A 702 19.46 -16.16 -13.70
N VAL A 703 19.71 -16.98 -12.68
CA VAL A 703 19.13 -18.31 -12.52
C VAL A 703 17.60 -18.25 -12.38
N SER A 704 17.04 -17.17 -11.82
CA SER A 704 15.57 -16.96 -11.78
C SER A 704 15.01 -16.55 -13.15
N LYS A 705 15.66 -15.63 -13.87
CA LYS A 705 15.33 -15.19 -15.23
C LYS A 705 15.32 -16.39 -16.18
N TYR A 706 16.35 -17.22 -16.14
CA TYR A 706 16.47 -18.46 -16.90
C TYR A 706 15.37 -19.48 -16.54
N LYS A 707 15.06 -19.69 -15.25
CA LYS A 707 13.98 -20.61 -14.83
C LYS A 707 12.61 -20.15 -15.31
N ILE A 708 12.34 -18.84 -15.31
CA ILE A 708 11.09 -18.28 -15.84
C ILE A 708 11.04 -18.50 -17.35
N GLN A 709 12.11 -18.17 -18.10
CA GLN A 709 12.21 -18.42 -19.55
C GLN A 709 12.04 -19.91 -19.91
N PHE A 710 12.65 -20.82 -19.14
CA PHE A 710 12.51 -22.27 -19.36
C PHE A 710 11.07 -22.78 -19.15
N LEU A 711 10.34 -22.23 -18.16
CA LEU A 711 8.94 -22.57 -17.90
C LEU A 711 7.97 -21.86 -18.85
N GLN A 712 8.39 -20.75 -19.44
CA GLN A 712 7.57 -19.84 -20.24
C GLN A 712 6.74 -20.51 -21.36
N PRO A 713 7.20 -21.54 -22.10
CA PRO A 713 6.36 -22.24 -23.08
C PRO A 713 5.17 -22.97 -22.46
N VAL A 714 5.32 -23.46 -21.22
CA VAL A 714 4.24 -24.09 -20.44
C VAL A 714 3.31 -23.03 -19.87
N LEU A 715 3.86 -21.89 -19.44
CA LEU A 715 3.08 -20.76 -18.91
C LEU A 715 2.26 -20.04 -19.99
N LYS A 716 2.81 -19.85 -21.19
CA LYS A 716 2.12 -19.38 -22.40
C LYS A 716 1.02 -20.35 -22.88
N GLY A 717 1.10 -21.62 -22.48
CA GLY A 717 0.14 -22.66 -22.84
C GLY A 717 -1.16 -22.65 -22.04
N PRO A 718 -2.10 -23.57 -22.32
CA PRO A 718 -3.39 -23.66 -21.62
C PRO A 718 -3.28 -23.93 -20.12
N ALA A 719 -2.11 -24.39 -19.65
CA ALA A 719 -1.82 -24.55 -18.22
C ALA A 719 -1.78 -23.21 -17.47
N GLY A 720 -1.22 -22.15 -18.06
CA GLY A 720 -1.21 -20.80 -17.48
C GLY A 720 -2.61 -20.20 -17.41
N LEU A 721 -3.38 -20.29 -18.51
CA LEU A 721 -4.79 -19.88 -18.54
C LEU A 721 -5.63 -20.61 -17.50
N ALA A 722 -5.43 -21.92 -17.33
CA ALA A 722 -6.12 -22.71 -16.31
C ALA A 722 -5.70 -22.34 -14.88
N PHE A 723 -4.43 -21.98 -14.65
CA PHE A 723 -3.94 -21.47 -13.37
C PHE A 723 -4.61 -20.12 -13.03
N LEU A 724 -4.54 -19.13 -13.94
CA LEU A 724 -5.16 -17.81 -13.76
C LEU A 724 -6.66 -17.93 -13.48
N ARG A 725 -7.38 -18.77 -14.25
CA ARG A 725 -8.82 -19.03 -14.04
C ARG A 725 -9.09 -19.62 -12.65
N LYS A 726 -8.25 -20.56 -12.19
CA LYS A 726 -8.37 -21.17 -10.85
C LYS A 726 -8.08 -20.17 -9.72
N SER A 727 -7.07 -19.34 -9.87
CA SER A 727 -6.77 -18.25 -8.93
C SER A 727 -7.89 -17.21 -8.88
N PHE A 728 -8.41 -16.77 -10.02
CA PHE A 728 -9.56 -15.86 -10.06
C PHE A 728 -10.79 -16.45 -9.37
N THR A 729 -11.06 -17.76 -9.56
CA THR A 729 -12.14 -18.48 -8.85
C THR A 729 -11.93 -18.51 -7.33
N LYS A 730 -10.67 -18.63 -6.87
CA LYS A 730 -10.29 -18.62 -5.44
C LYS A 730 -10.52 -17.24 -4.80
N HIS A 731 -10.35 -16.14 -5.54
CA HIS A 731 -10.54 -14.78 -5.04
C HIS A 731 -11.99 -14.26 -5.15
N TYR A 732 -12.68 -14.54 -6.26
CA TYR A 732 -13.97 -13.91 -6.61
C TYR A 732 -15.18 -14.87 -6.71
N GLY A 733 -14.99 -16.16 -6.40
CA GLY A 733 -16.07 -17.15 -6.44
C GLY A 733 -16.36 -17.73 -7.82
N ALA A 734 -17.45 -18.49 -7.92
CA ALA A 734 -17.84 -19.15 -9.15
C ALA A 734 -18.50 -18.16 -10.14
N PRO A 735 -18.59 -18.48 -11.45
CA PRO A 735 -19.24 -17.60 -12.42
C PRO A 735 -20.67 -17.17 -12.06
N GLY A 736 -21.41 -17.99 -11.32
CA GLY A 736 -22.77 -17.67 -10.85
C GLY A 736 -22.83 -16.56 -9.79
N ASP A 737 -21.76 -16.36 -9.02
CA ASP A 737 -21.69 -15.34 -7.96
C ASP A 737 -21.36 -13.94 -8.52
N SER A 738 -20.98 -13.86 -9.80
CA SER A 738 -20.35 -12.69 -10.44
C SER A 738 -21.11 -11.38 -10.32
N VAL A 739 -22.45 -11.43 -10.34
CA VAL A 739 -23.32 -10.25 -10.26
C VAL A 739 -23.13 -9.48 -8.93
N ASN A 740 -22.73 -10.19 -7.88
CA ASN A 740 -22.45 -9.61 -6.55
C ASN A 740 -20.94 -9.47 -6.27
N THR A 741 -20.07 -10.31 -6.85
CA THR A 741 -18.63 -10.31 -6.56
C THR A 741 -17.78 -9.46 -7.52
N LEU A 742 -18.32 -9.05 -8.67
CA LEU A 742 -17.62 -8.27 -9.70
C LEU A 742 -18.35 -6.96 -10.10
N PRO A 743 -18.66 -6.06 -9.15
CA PRO A 743 -19.43 -4.84 -9.41
C PRO A 743 -18.77 -3.90 -10.43
N LEU A 744 -17.46 -3.65 -10.35
CA LEU A 744 -16.77 -2.73 -11.27
C LEU A 744 -16.71 -3.30 -12.69
N THR A 745 -16.49 -4.62 -12.81
CA THR A 745 -16.57 -5.33 -14.09
C THR A 745 -17.96 -5.24 -14.70
N ARG A 746 -19.02 -5.32 -13.89
CA ARG A 746 -20.40 -5.15 -14.34
C ARG A 746 -20.67 -3.72 -14.83
N GLU A 747 -20.27 -2.71 -14.06
CA GLU A 747 -20.44 -1.29 -14.42
C GLU A 747 -19.67 -0.91 -15.69
N TRP A 748 -18.42 -1.36 -15.81
CA TRP A 748 -17.59 -1.18 -17.01
C TRP A 748 -18.28 -1.77 -18.26
N LEU A 749 -18.73 -3.02 -18.20
CA LEU A 749 -19.45 -3.69 -19.30
C LEU A 749 -20.80 -3.01 -19.62
N LEU A 750 -21.55 -2.56 -18.61
CA LEU A 750 -22.76 -1.77 -18.79
C LEU A 750 -22.49 -0.50 -19.60
N SER A 751 -21.37 0.19 -19.33
CA SER A 751 -20.99 1.44 -20.00
C SER A 751 -20.70 1.31 -21.52
N ILE A 752 -20.74 0.10 -22.06
CA ILE A 752 -20.49 -0.26 -23.47
C ILE A 752 -21.75 -0.88 -24.12
N ARG A 753 -22.73 -1.32 -23.33
CA ARG A 753 -23.94 -2.03 -23.80
C ARG A 753 -24.62 -1.31 -24.97
N ASP A 754 -24.84 -0.01 -24.81
CA ASP A 754 -25.70 0.77 -25.70
C ASP A 754 -24.96 1.28 -26.95
N CYS A 755 -23.62 1.31 -26.94
CA CYS A 755 -22.81 1.73 -28.09
C CYS A 755 -22.18 0.59 -28.88
N LYS A 756 -22.07 -0.64 -28.32
CA LYS A 756 -21.36 -1.76 -28.96
C LYS A 756 -21.83 -2.08 -30.37
N ASP A 757 -23.14 -2.02 -30.63
CA ASP A 757 -23.72 -2.42 -31.91
C ASP A 757 -23.53 -1.32 -32.97
N GLN A 758 -23.55 -0.05 -32.56
CA GLN A 758 -23.20 1.07 -33.43
C GLN A 758 -21.70 1.07 -33.75
N GLU A 759 -20.84 0.97 -32.75
CA GLU A 759 -19.38 0.93 -32.93
C GLU A 759 -18.92 -0.28 -33.77
N TRP A 760 -19.64 -1.41 -33.68
CA TRP A 760 -19.45 -2.58 -34.56
C TRP A 760 -19.99 -2.34 -35.97
N SER A 761 -21.20 -1.79 -36.13
CA SER A 761 -21.77 -1.48 -37.45
C SER A 761 -20.92 -0.46 -38.21
N ASP A 762 -20.43 0.60 -37.55
CA ASP A 762 -19.50 1.57 -38.12
C ASP A 762 -18.23 0.88 -38.63
N HIS A 763 -17.70 -0.09 -37.87
CA HIS A 763 -16.51 -0.83 -38.23
C HIS A 763 -16.74 -1.74 -39.44
N CYS A 764 -17.86 -2.48 -39.47
CA CYS A 764 -18.26 -3.29 -40.62
C CYS A 764 -18.51 -2.45 -41.89
N ASN A 765 -19.07 -1.24 -41.76
CA ASN A 765 -19.26 -0.32 -42.88
C ASN A 765 -17.90 0.11 -43.46
N ILE A 766 -16.97 0.58 -42.62
CA ILE A 766 -15.60 0.97 -43.01
C ILE A 766 -14.85 -0.20 -43.68
N LEU A 767 -14.98 -1.41 -43.16
CA LEU A 767 -14.35 -2.62 -43.71
C LEU A 767 -14.99 -3.06 -45.05
N SER A 768 -16.28 -2.80 -45.25
CA SER A 768 -16.95 -3.02 -46.54
C SER A 768 -16.54 -1.96 -47.57
N GLU A 769 -16.38 -0.71 -47.14
CA GLU A 769 -15.90 0.41 -47.97
C GLU A 769 -14.43 0.29 -48.38
N SER A 770 -13.58 -0.43 -47.64
CA SER A 770 -12.24 -0.78 -48.13
C SER A 770 -12.30 -1.93 -49.14
N ALA A 771 -13.01 -3.02 -48.83
CA ALA A 771 -13.15 -4.18 -49.72
C ALA A 771 -13.76 -3.83 -51.10
N GLY A 772 -14.69 -2.87 -51.16
CA GLY A 772 -15.32 -2.44 -52.41
C GLY A 772 -14.41 -1.72 -53.42
N LYS A 773 -13.21 -1.25 -53.01
CA LYS A 773 -12.35 -0.38 -53.83
C LYS A 773 -11.57 -1.08 -54.94
N HIS A 774 -11.68 -2.40 -55.08
CA HIS A 774 -11.23 -3.12 -56.28
C HIS A 774 -12.24 -3.06 -57.45
N GLY A 775 -13.43 -2.48 -57.27
CA GLY A 775 -14.41 -2.20 -58.30
C GLY A 775 -14.48 -0.73 -58.72
N THR A 776 -14.90 -0.47 -59.96
CA THR A 776 -14.95 0.84 -60.62
C THR A 776 -15.74 1.91 -59.83
N ILE A 777 -15.18 3.12 -59.73
CA ILE A 777 -15.73 4.26 -58.96
C ILE A 777 -17.07 4.77 -59.55
N PRO A 778 -18.07 5.03 -58.69
CA PRO A 778 -19.08 6.07 -58.91
C PRO A 778 -18.94 7.19 -57.86
N GLU A 779 -18.94 8.45 -58.29
CA GLU A 779 -18.78 9.60 -57.39
C GLU A 779 -20.09 9.94 -56.65
N ARG A 780 -20.26 9.48 -55.40
CA ARG A 780 -21.15 10.17 -54.44
C ARG A 780 -20.80 9.92 -52.97
N SER A 781 -20.98 10.97 -52.17
CA SER A 781 -21.10 10.95 -50.70
C SER A 781 -20.03 10.18 -49.91
N LEU A 782 -18.81 10.75 -49.84
CA LEU A 782 -18.21 11.26 -48.58
C LEU A 782 -16.76 11.73 -48.84
N ALA A 783 -16.57 13.03 -49.08
CA ALA A 783 -15.23 13.61 -49.21
C ALA A 783 -14.56 13.72 -47.83
N PRO A 784 -13.39 13.08 -47.58
CA PRO A 784 -12.74 13.13 -46.28
C PRO A 784 -12.11 14.51 -46.04
N THR A 785 -12.84 15.39 -45.36
CA THR A 785 -12.31 16.69 -44.92
C THR A 785 -11.25 16.50 -43.83
N THR A 786 -9.99 16.42 -44.25
CA THR A 786 -8.83 16.69 -43.39
C THR A 786 -9.00 18.05 -42.70
N LEU A 787 -8.52 18.21 -41.47
CA LEU A 787 -8.49 19.51 -40.80
C LEU A 787 -7.55 20.49 -41.55
N LYS A 788 -8.10 21.27 -42.48
CA LYS A 788 -7.41 22.29 -43.26
C LYS A 788 -8.20 23.60 -43.19
N SER A 789 -7.55 24.68 -42.78
CA SER A 789 -8.12 26.03 -42.82
C SER A 789 -7.76 26.71 -44.15
N GLY A 790 -8.75 27.30 -44.82
CA GLY A 790 -8.59 28.37 -45.82
C GLY A 790 -7.41 28.31 -46.81
N GLY A 791 -7.32 27.28 -47.66
CA GLY A 791 -6.38 27.26 -48.80
C GLY A 791 -6.91 26.40 -49.95
N HIS A 792 -6.97 26.94 -51.16
CA HIS A 792 -7.62 26.30 -52.31
C HIS A 792 -6.61 26.00 -53.44
N PHE A 793 -6.18 24.74 -53.52
CA PHE A 793 -5.27 24.24 -54.55
C PHE A 793 -5.71 22.84 -55.03
N PRO A 794 -5.50 22.48 -56.31
CA PRO A 794 -6.04 21.25 -56.89
C PRO A 794 -5.25 19.99 -56.50
N ASN A 795 -5.96 18.88 -56.31
CA ASN A 795 -5.33 17.56 -56.13
C ASN A 795 -4.66 17.09 -57.43
N SER A 796 -3.36 16.79 -57.38
CA SER A 796 -2.70 15.89 -58.32
C SER A 796 -2.57 14.48 -57.72
N ARG A 797 -2.38 13.47 -58.59
CA ARG A 797 -2.22 12.06 -58.20
C ARG A 797 -0.74 11.67 -58.10
N SER A 798 -0.52 10.50 -57.48
CA SER A 798 0.60 9.58 -57.68
C SER A 798 1.78 9.66 -56.70
N GLY A 799 1.83 8.67 -55.83
CA GLY A 799 3.00 8.25 -55.06
C GLY A 799 2.72 6.84 -54.50
N ASN A 800 3.41 5.81 -55.01
CA ASN A 800 3.15 4.42 -54.61
C ASN A 800 3.68 4.14 -53.20
N PRO A 801 2.93 3.46 -52.32
CA PRO A 801 3.40 3.01 -51.00
C PRO A 801 4.20 1.69 -51.04
N ASP A 802 4.77 1.32 -52.19
CA ASP A 802 5.43 0.03 -52.44
C ASP A 802 6.91 0.02 -52.01
N SER A 803 7.21 0.28 -50.73
CA SER A 803 8.60 0.27 -50.22
C SER A 803 8.82 -0.13 -48.76
N LEU A 804 7.76 -0.46 -47.99
CA LEU A 804 7.87 -0.79 -46.54
C LEU A 804 7.26 -2.15 -46.15
N LEU A 805 7.15 -3.09 -47.09
CA LEU A 805 6.72 -4.47 -46.84
C LEU A 805 7.91 -5.40 -46.54
N ALA A 806 8.42 -5.32 -45.31
CA ALA A 806 9.47 -6.21 -44.80
C ALA A 806 9.11 -6.83 -43.44
N SER A 807 8.76 -8.12 -43.47
CA SER A 807 8.88 -9.11 -42.38
C SER A 807 8.81 -8.63 -40.92
N ILE A 808 7.61 -8.63 -40.33
CA ILE A 808 7.42 -8.91 -38.90
C ILE A 808 6.49 -10.12 -38.78
N SER A 809 7.06 -11.29 -38.48
CA SER A 809 6.31 -12.52 -38.22
C SER A 809 5.85 -12.57 -36.76
N SER A 810 4.91 -11.68 -36.40
CA SER A 810 4.26 -11.69 -35.09
C SER A 810 3.12 -12.72 -35.03
N LEU A 811 2.77 -13.15 -33.81
CA LEU A 811 1.67 -14.10 -33.59
C LEU A 811 0.33 -13.51 -34.05
N SER A 812 -0.35 -14.19 -34.95
CA SER A 812 -1.64 -13.78 -35.51
C SER A 812 -2.81 -14.05 -34.55
N TYR A 813 -2.95 -13.19 -33.54
CA TYR A 813 -4.14 -13.17 -32.67
C TYR A 813 -5.40 -12.91 -33.50
N SER A 814 -6.46 -13.68 -33.27
CA SER A 814 -7.62 -13.70 -34.16
C SER A 814 -8.51 -12.45 -34.06
N ASP A 815 -8.90 -11.95 -35.22
CA ASP A 815 -9.90 -10.89 -35.44
C ASP A 815 -11.17 -11.12 -34.62
N CYS A 816 -11.77 -10.02 -34.17
CA CYS A 816 -13.05 -10.04 -33.45
C CYS A 816 -14.16 -10.52 -34.38
N LYS A 817 -14.82 -11.63 -34.03
CA LYS A 817 -15.91 -12.21 -34.84
C LYS A 817 -17.31 -11.70 -34.44
N GLY A 818 -17.40 -10.46 -33.94
CA GLY A 818 -18.65 -9.85 -33.47
C GLY A 818 -19.33 -10.55 -32.29
N LYS A 819 -18.65 -11.47 -31.59
CA LYS A 819 -19.23 -12.20 -30.44
C LYS A 819 -19.51 -11.22 -29.29
N LYS A 820 -20.75 -11.17 -28.78
CA LYS A 820 -21.24 -10.27 -27.70
C LYS A 820 -20.20 -9.95 -26.62
N VAL A 821 -19.61 -10.97 -25.98
CA VAL A 821 -18.61 -10.82 -24.90
C VAL A 821 -17.26 -10.30 -25.40
N ASP A 822 -16.70 -10.89 -26.47
CA ASP A 822 -15.39 -10.51 -27.05
C ASP A 822 -15.42 -9.05 -27.54
N LEU A 823 -16.49 -8.66 -28.22
CA LEU A 823 -16.73 -7.29 -28.67
C LEU A 823 -16.83 -6.30 -27.50
N MET A 824 -17.60 -6.62 -26.46
CA MET A 824 -17.73 -5.75 -25.27
C MET A 824 -16.42 -5.61 -24.50
N VAL A 825 -15.64 -6.69 -24.32
CA VAL A 825 -14.32 -6.63 -23.65
C VAL A 825 -13.34 -5.79 -24.48
N ARG A 826 -13.28 -6.00 -25.79
CA ARG A 826 -12.40 -5.23 -26.71
C ARG A 826 -12.71 -3.73 -26.71
N LEU A 827 -13.97 -3.37 -26.95
CA LEU A 827 -14.41 -1.97 -26.93
C LEU A 827 -14.25 -1.34 -25.54
N GLY A 828 -14.45 -2.11 -24.47
CA GLY A 828 -14.28 -1.67 -23.09
C GLY A 828 -12.84 -1.37 -22.69
N LEU A 829 -11.89 -2.21 -23.12
CA LEU A 829 -10.46 -1.96 -22.86
C LEU A 829 -9.98 -0.77 -23.66
N LEU A 830 -10.39 -0.65 -24.93
CA LEU A 830 -10.09 0.51 -25.77
C LEU A 830 -10.65 1.82 -25.19
N LYS A 831 -11.92 1.81 -24.74
CA LYS A 831 -12.56 2.97 -24.09
C LYS A 831 -11.77 3.41 -22.85
N LEU A 832 -11.48 2.46 -21.95
CA LEU A 832 -10.76 2.70 -20.70
C LEU A 832 -9.38 3.37 -20.90
N VAL A 833 -8.58 2.94 -21.89
CA VAL A 833 -7.27 3.56 -22.15
C VAL A 833 -7.35 4.81 -23.03
N SER A 834 -8.51 5.13 -23.59
CA SER A 834 -8.77 6.36 -24.36
C SER A 834 -9.35 7.49 -23.50
N GLU A 835 -9.56 7.25 -22.20
CA GLU A 835 -9.99 8.28 -21.26
C GLU A 835 -8.82 9.20 -20.88
N ILE A 836 -9.14 10.48 -20.61
CA ILE A 836 -8.16 11.51 -20.24
C ILE A 836 -7.61 11.26 -18.83
N SER A 837 -8.45 10.73 -17.93
CA SER A 837 -8.08 10.31 -16.58
C SER A 837 -7.20 9.06 -16.60
N GLY A 838 -6.00 9.15 -16.02
CA GLY A 838 -5.09 8.03 -15.88
C GLY A 838 -5.71 6.87 -15.08
N VAL A 839 -5.58 5.64 -15.59
CA VAL A 839 -6.16 4.42 -14.98
C VAL A 839 -5.68 4.25 -13.53
N THR A 840 -6.59 4.33 -12.55
CA THR A 840 -6.30 4.07 -11.14
C THR A 840 -6.60 2.62 -10.78
N GLN A 841 -5.96 2.09 -9.73
CA GLN A 841 -6.18 0.71 -9.27
C GLN A 841 -7.56 0.54 -8.62
N GLU A 842 -8.19 1.63 -8.18
CA GLU A 842 -9.50 1.65 -7.52
C GLU A 842 -10.68 1.68 -8.50
N SER A 843 -10.52 2.30 -9.68
CA SER A 843 -11.56 2.34 -10.72
C SER A 843 -11.53 1.16 -11.69
N LEU A 844 -10.47 0.35 -11.66
CA LEU A 844 -10.25 -0.71 -12.64
C LEU A 844 -11.12 -1.96 -12.36
N PRO A 845 -11.77 -2.56 -13.38
CA PRO A 845 -12.50 -3.81 -13.27
C PRO A 845 -11.71 -4.91 -12.57
N GLU A 846 -12.39 -5.73 -11.76
CA GLU A 846 -11.75 -6.80 -11.00
C GLU A 846 -11.06 -7.84 -11.90
N THR A 847 -11.61 -8.09 -13.09
CA THR A 847 -11.01 -8.94 -14.13
C THR A 847 -9.78 -8.35 -14.83
N GLN A 848 -9.42 -7.10 -14.53
CA GLN A 848 -8.26 -6.40 -15.11
C GLN A 848 -7.18 -6.03 -14.08
N LYS A 849 -7.35 -6.38 -12.79
CA LYS A 849 -6.42 -5.98 -11.71
C LYS A 849 -4.97 -6.47 -11.89
N LEU A 850 -4.72 -7.55 -12.62
CA LEU A 850 -3.36 -7.99 -12.98
C LEU A 850 -2.76 -7.20 -14.17
N ASN A 851 -3.58 -6.42 -14.88
CA ASN A 851 -3.22 -5.71 -16.11
C ASN A 851 -3.03 -4.19 -15.93
N VAL A 852 -3.08 -3.65 -14.70
CA VAL A 852 -2.99 -2.21 -14.39
C VAL A 852 -1.83 -1.53 -15.13
N LEU A 853 -0.62 -2.11 -15.05
CA LEU A 853 0.59 -1.51 -15.63
C LEU A 853 0.57 -1.58 -17.16
N ARG A 854 0.11 -2.69 -17.75
CA ARG A 854 -0.08 -2.84 -19.21
C ARG A 854 -1.06 -1.80 -19.75
N LEU A 855 -2.20 -1.60 -19.08
CA LEU A 855 -3.22 -0.63 -19.49
C LEU A 855 -2.73 0.81 -19.36
N ARG A 856 -1.97 1.14 -18.29
CA ARG A 856 -1.28 2.43 -18.16
C ARG A 856 -0.25 2.67 -19.25
N ALA A 857 0.57 1.67 -19.58
CA ALA A 857 1.58 1.78 -20.62
C ALA A 857 0.94 2.04 -22.01
N VAL A 858 -0.19 1.39 -22.31
CA VAL A 858 -0.94 1.68 -23.54
C VAL A 858 -1.59 3.07 -23.49
N GLN A 859 -2.23 3.45 -22.38
CA GLN A 859 -2.82 4.79 -22.22
C GLN A 859 -1.76 5.89 -22.41
N ALA A 860 -0.57 5.74 -21.82
CA ALA A 860 0.56 6.65 -22.01
C ALA A 860 0.99 6.74 -23.49
N ARG A 861 1.09 5.61 -24.20
CA ARG A 861 1.38 5.62 -25.65
C ARG A 861 0.27 6.31 -26.46
N MET A 862 -1.00 6.07 -26.16
CA MET A 862 -2.12 6.75 -26.84
C MET A 862 -2.17 8.27 -26.54
N GLN A 863 -1.78 8.68 -25.34
CA GLN A 863 -1.61 10.09 -24.95
C GLN A 863 -0.40 10.72 -25.66
N LYS A 864 0.75 10.04 -25.72
CA LYS A 864 1.92 10.45 -26.52
C LYS A 864 1.56 10.66 -27.99
N ILE A 865 0.89 9.70 -28.62
CA ILE A 865 0.39 9.81 -30.00
C ILE A 865 -0.56 11.01 -30.16
N THR A 866 -1.42 11.30 -29.17
CA THR A 866 -2.30 12.48 -29.16
C THR A 866 -1.52 13.79 -29.08
N VAL A 867 -0.50 13.87 -28.23
CA VAL A 867 0.38 15.04 -28.12
C VAL A 867 1.17 15.26 -29.41
N ILE A 868 1.83 14.23 -29.94
CA ILE A 868 2.62 14.34 -31.17
C ILE A 868 1.72 14.70 -32.37
N ALA A 869 0.54 14.10 -32.51
CA ALA A 869 -0.42 14.47 -33.55
C ALA A 869 -0.88 15.94 -33.44
N THR A 870 -1.07 16.45 -32.22
CA THR A 870 -1.40 17.87 -32.00
C THR A 870 -0.23 18.79 -32.36
N SER A 871 1.00 18.42 -31.97
CA SER A 871 2.23 19.15 -32.33
C SER A 871 2.49 19.18 -33.83
N ILE A 872 2.25 18.08 -34.56
CA ILE A 872 2.31 18.03 -36.02
C ILE A 872 1.32 19.01 -36.65
N LEU A 873 0.08 19.07 -36.16
CA LEU A 873 -0.93 19.99 -36.68
C LEU A 873 -0.56 21.46 -36.44
N VAL A 874 -0.01 21.80 -35.28
CA VAL A 874 0.51 23.15 -34.99
C VAL A 874 1.69 23.48 -35.91
N LEU A 875 2.64 22.56 -36.11
CA LEU A 875 3.77 22.73 -37.02
C LEU A 875 3.31 22.96 -38.47
N GLN A 876 2.46 22.07 -38.99
CA GLN A 876 1.89 22.20 -40.34
C GLN A 876 1.14 23.52 -40.53
N GLN A 877 0.37 23.95 -39.52
CA GLN A 877 -0.34 25.22 -39.58
C GLN A 877 0.63 26.42 -39.60
N THR A 878 1.71 26.40 -38.81
CA THR A 878 2.72 27.48 -38.80
C THR A 878 3.55 27.57 -40.08
N LEU A 879 4.01 26.42 -40.62
CA LEU A 879 4.74 26.38 -41.89
C LEU A 879 3.91 26.94 -43.06
N VAL A 880 2.60 26.65 -43.06
CA VAL A 880 1.65 27.16 -44.07
C VAL A 880 1.31 28.63 -43.85
N SER A 881 1.15 29.11 -42.61
CA SER A 881 0.83 30.53 -42.36
C SER A 881 1.98 31.47 -42.69
N GLU A 882 3.22 31.06 -42.39
CA GLU A 882 4.44 31.82 -42.69
C GLU A 882 4.94 31.61 -44.14
N ARG A 883 4.32 30.68 -44.90
CA ARG A 883 4.70 30.30 -46.28
C ARG A 883 6.14 29.77 -46.42
N ILE A 884 6.66 29.13 -45.39
CA ILE A 884 8.06 28.66 -45.32
C ILE A 884 8.34 27.50 -46.29
N VAL A 885 7.34 26.67 -46.60
CA VAL A 885 7.50 25.50 -47.47
C VAL A 885 6.50 25.55 -48.63
N ILE A 886 6.99 25.28 -49.85
CA ILE A 886 6.22 25.40 -51.11
C ILE A 886 5.82 24.01 -51.68
N SER A 887 6.55 22.94 -51.34
CA SER A 887 6.33 21.58 -51.84
C SER A 887 5.73 20.66 -50.78
N HIS A 888 4.80 19.79 -51.17
CA HIS A 888 4.17 18.84 -50.25
C HIS A 888 5.15 17.76 -49.73
N GLY A 889 6.08 17.28 -50.55
CA GLY A 889 7.03 16.24 -50.14
C GLY A 889 8.00 16.70 -49.06
N ASP A 890 8.34 17.99 -49.04
CA ASP A 890 9.23 18.57 -48.04
C ASP A 890 8.54 18.67 -46.67
N ILE A 891 7.24 19.00 -46.66
CA ILE A 891 6.42 18.99 -45.43
C ILE A 891 6.38 17.58 -44.82
N ASP A 892 6.15 16.54 -45.62
CA ASP A 892 6.10 15.16 -45.13
C ASP A 892 7.45 14.71 -44.55
N ASN A 893 8.58 15.10 -45.16
CA ASN A 893 9.92 14.85 -44.64
C ASN A 893 10.20 15.59 -43.32
N ILE A 894 9.82 16.87 -43.22
CA ILE A 894 9.94 17.67 -41.99
C ILE A 894 9.10 17.06 -40.87
N VAL A 895 7.88 16.63 -41.16
CA VAL A 895 6.97 15.96 -40.21
C VAL A 895 7.57 14.63 -39.73
N LEU A 896 8.15 13.82 -40.61
CA LEU A 896 8.81 12.56 -40.23
C LEU A 896 10.06 12.77 -39.36
N SER A 897 10.79 13.87 -39.56
CA SER A 897 11.91 14.27 -38.68
C SER A 897 11.39 14.71 -37.31
N CYS A 898 10.41 15.61 -37.29
CA CYS A 898 9.81 16.15 -36.07
C CYS A 898 9.15 15.06 -35.21
N VAL A 899 8.48 14.07 -35.81
CA VAL A 899 7.93 12.90 -35.10
C VAL A 899 8.98 12.17 -34.27
N LYS A 900 10.19 11.97 -34.81
CA LYS A 900 11.29 11.30 -34.10
C LYS A 900 11.76 12.17 -32.94
N GLN A 901 12.13 13.42 -33.20
CA GLN A 901 12.60 14.35 -32.17
C GLN A 901 11.59 14.53 -31.03
N LEU A 902 10.28 14.64 -31.34
CA LEU A 902 9.20 14.70 -30.36
C LEU A 902 9.05 13.39 -29.56
N SER A 903 9.27 12.24 -30.19
CA SER A 903 9.27 10.94 -29.50
C SER A 903 10.46 10.85 -28.55
N ASP A 904 11.67 11.14 -29.04
CA ASP A 904 12.92 11.11 -28.28
C ASP A 904 12.85 12.05 -27.05
N LEU A 905 12.27 13.25 -27.21
CA LEU A 905 12.04 14.19 -26.12
C LEU A 905 11.06 13.64 -25.07
N LEU A 906 9.93 13.09 -25.49
CA LEU A 906 8.89 12.56 -24.60
C LEU A 906 9.29 11.24 -23.92
N ASP A 907 10.18 10.46 -24.54
CA ASP A 907 10.73 9.22 -23.96
C ASP A 907 11.94 9.51 -23.03
N THR A 908 12.62 10.65 -23.18
CA THR A 908 13.78 11.06 -22.35
C THR A 908 13.38 11.84 -21.08
N PHE A 909 12.34 12.67 -21.14
CA PHE A 909 11.99 13.61 -20.07
C PHE A 909 10.57 13.36 -19.52
N GLU A 910 10.47 12.71 -18.35
CA GLU A 910 9.19 12.40 -17.68
C GLU A 910 8.32 13.64 -17.38
N ASP A 911 8.93 14.82 -17.23
CA ASP A 911 8.28 16.13 -16.95
C ASP A 911 8.11 17.03 -18.20
N ALA A 912 8.26 16.51 -19.42
CA ALA A 912 8.20 17.30 -20.66
C ALA A 912 6.87 18.06 -20.85
N GLY A 913 6.93 19.40 -20.89
CA GLY A 913 5.78 20.29 -20.96
C GLY A 913 5.58 20.99 -22.30
N ILE A 914 4.59 21.89 -22.33
CA ILE A 914 4.21 22.66 -23.53
C ILE A 914 5.32 23.64 -23.95
N SER A 915 6.17 24.09 -23.01
CA SER A 915 7.29 24.99 -23.29
C SER A 915 8.38 24.28 -24.09
N GLU A 916 8.70 23.05 -23.70
CA GLU A 916 9.72 22.17 -24.28
C GLU A 916 9.27 21.68 -25.67
N LEU A 917 7.98 21.33 -25.80
CA LEU A 917 7.36 21.02 -27.10
C LEU A 917 7.39 22.23 -28.05
N ALA A 918 7.06 23.43 -27.56
CA ALA A 918 7.11 24.64 -28.38
C ALA A 918 8.55 25.08 -28.73
N GLU A 919 9.52 24.84 -27.85
CA GLU A 919 10.96 25.01 -28.13
C GLU A 919 11.38 24.15 -29.34
N LEU A 920 11.13 22.84 -29.28
CA LEU A 920 11.47 21.89 -30.34
C LEU A 920 10.75 22.22 -31.65
N LEU A 921 9.43 22.51 -31.61
CA LEU A 921 8.71 22.95 -32.81
C LEU A 921 9.28 24.25 -33.39
N SER A 922 9.69 25.20 -32.54
CA SER A 922 10.33 26.43 -33.01
C SER A 922 11.69 26.16 -33.64
N GLN A 923 12.48 25.22 -33.10
CA GLN A 923 13.78 24.83 -33.64
C GLN A 923 13.65 24.21 -35.04
N VAL A 924 12.75 23.22 -35.20
CA VAL A 924 12.45 22.58 -36.48
C VAL A 924 12.06 23.58 -37.57
N VAL A 925 11.45 24.72 -37.21
CA VAL A 925 11.10 25.76 -38.19
C VAL A 925 12.32 26.59 -38.65
N ASN A 926 13.30 26.90 -37.79
CA ASN A 926 14.51 27.62 -38.23
C ASN A 926 15.52 26.69 -38.93
N ASP A 927 15.55 25.41 -38.57
CA ASP A 927 16.34 24.40 -39.29
C ASP A 927 15.93 24.30 -40.77
N VAL A 928 14.67 24.65 -41.08
CA VAL A 928 14.12 24.75 -42.45
C VAL A 928 14.33 26.14 -43.06
N ASP A 929 14.15 27.22 -42.29
CA ASP A 929 14.38 28.61 -42.74
C ASP A 929 15.37 29.34 -41.82
N ASN A 930 16.64 29.33 -42.25
CA ASN A 930 17.75 30.00 -41.57
C ASN A 930 17.71 31.54 -41.67
N SER A 931 16.67 32.14 -42.28
CA SER A 931 16.48 33.60 -42.34
C SER A 931 15.60 34.17 -41.23
N ILE A 932 15.12 33.33 -40.31
CA ILE A 932 14.27 33.73 -39.19
C ILE A 932 15.09 34.42 -38.09
N ASP A 933 14.91 35.74 -37.92
CA ASP A 933 15.46 36.51 -36.80
C ASP A 933 15.06 35.92 -35.43
N GLU A 934 15.95 36.02 -34.44
CA GLU A 934 15.73 35.54 -33.06
C GLU A 934 14.44 36.11 -32.42
N SER A 935 14.09 37.35 -32.73
CA SER A 935 12.84 37.99 -32.31
C SER A 935 11.61 37.34 -32.95
N LYS A 936 11.69 36.95 -34.22
CA LYS A 936 10.65 36.21 -34.94
C LYS A 936 10.56 34.78 -34.40
N ARG A 937 11.69 34.10 -34.17
CA ARG A 937 11.76 32.76 -33.54
C ARG A 937 11.02 32.73 -32.20
N GLN A 938 11.32 33.66 -31.29
CA GLN A 938 10.62 33.73 -30.00
C GLN A 938 9.12 34.00 -30.17
N SER A 939 8.72 34.86 -31.11
CA SER A 939 7.30 35.12 -31.39
C SER A 939 6.57 33.87 -31.92
N LEU A 940 7.23 33.05 -32.73
CA LEU A 940 6.70 31.77 -33.22
C LEU A 940 6.60 30.74 -32.09
N LYS A 941 7.62 30.60 -31.24
CA LYS A 941 7.58 29.75 -30.03
C LYS A 941 6.39 30.12 -29.14
N ASP A 942 6.17 31.41 -28.90
CA ASP A 942 5.03 31.92 -28.11
C ASP A 942 3.68 31.63 -28.79
N ILE A 943 3.58 31.69 -30.11
CA ILE A 943 2.38 31.32 -30.88
C ILE A 943 2.12 29.81 -30.75
N MET A 944 3.14 28.98 -30.97
CA MET A 944 3.05 27.52 -30.86
C MET A 944 2.64 27.09 -29.45
N ALA A 945 3.24 27.66 -28.40
CA ALA A 945 2.89 27.37 -27.01
C ALA A 945 1.41 27.70 -26.71
N ARG A 946 0.90 28.84 -27.19
CA ARG A 946 -0.53 29.19 -27.06
C ARG A 946 -1.45 28.23 -27.85
N MET A 947 -1.05 27.85 -29.05
CA MET A 947 -1.82 26.91 -29.89
C MET A 947 -1.86 25.50 -29.29
N LEU A 948 -0.74 25.00 -28.77
CA LEU A 948 -0.66 23.73 -28.03
C LEU A 948 -1.50 23.78 -26.75
N THR A 949 -1.35 24.83 -25.93
CA THR A 949 -2.11 25.00 -24.67
C THR A 949 -3.62 24.91 -24.90
N LYS A 950 -4.12 25.53 -25.98
CA LYS A 950 -5.54 25.44 -26.35
C LYS A 950 -5.90 24.07 -26.94
N SER A 951 -5.12 23.56 -27.90
CA SER A 951 -5.46 22.35 -28.67
C SER A 951 -5.29 21.05 -27.87
N LEU A 952 -4.63 21.09 -26.71
CA LEU A 952 -4.52 20.00 -25.74
C LEU A 952 -5.51 20.16 -24.56
N GLN A 953 -6.32 21.22 -24.52
CA GLN A 953 -7.26 21.44 -23.43
C GLN A 953 -8.48 20.52 -23.54
N ALA A 954 -8.82 19.84 -22.44
CA ALA A 954 -10.00 18.99 -22.36
C ALA A 954 -11.28 19.79 -22.70
N GLY A 955 -11.98 19.35 -23.75
CA GLY A 955 -13.18 20.00 -24.28
C GLY A 955 -12.97 20.83 -25.55
N ASP A 956 -11.74 21.04 -26.02
CA ASP A 956 -11.50 21.74 -27.28
C ASP A 956 -11.92 20.88 -28.51
N PRO A 957 -12.52 21.48 -29.57
CA PRO A 957 -12.92 20.76 -30.79
C PRO A 957 -11.75 20.16 -31.59
N ILE A 958 -10.53 20.69 -31.44
CA ILE A 958 -9.32 20.11 -32.04
C ILE A 958 -8.96 18.84 -31.26
N PHE A 959 -8.78 18.93 -29.94
CA PHE A 959 -8.46 17.80 -29.07
C PHE A 959 -9.42 16.62 -29.30
N SER A 960 -10.72 16.87 -29.18
CA SER A 960 -11.76 15.83 -29.30
C SER A 960 -11.78 15.17 -30.69
N ARG A 961 -11.44 15.89 -31.77
CA ARG A 961 -11.35 15.32 -33.12
C ARG A 961 -10.06 14.53 -33.34
N ILE A 962 -8.94 14.96 -32.76
CA ILE A 962 -7.68 14.19 -32.74
C ILE A 962 -7.90 12.87 -31.97
N SER A 963 -8.40 12.95 -30.73
CA SER A 963 -8.65 11.78 -29.89
C SER A 963 -9.68 10.82 -30.49
N ARG A 964 -10.76 11.30 -31.14
CA ARG A 964 -11.70 10.40 -31.84
C ARG A 964 -11.07 9.72 -33.05
N ALA A 965 -10.19 10.37 -33.80
CA ALA A 965 -9.48 9.72 -34.91
C ALA A 965 -8.49 8.65 -34.42
N ILE A 966 -7.76 8.93 -33.33
CA ILE A 966 -6.87 7.97 -32.66
C ILE A 966 -7.66 6.79 -32.09
N TYR A 967 -8.80 7.05 -31.43
CA TYR A 967 -9.73 6.01 -30.97
C TYR A 967 -10.22 5.14 -32.13
N LEU A 968 -10.65 5.74 -33.24
CA LEU A 968 -11.13 5.00 -34.43
C LEU A 968 -10.01 4.18 -35.10
N ALA A 969 -8.79 4.71 -35.15
CA ALA A 969 -7.63 3.98 -35.65
C ALA A 969 -7.33 2.75 -34.77
N ALA A 970 -7.30 2.94 -33.44
CA ALA A 970 -7.08 1.86 -32.49
C ALA A 970 -8.25 0.85 -32.48
N ARG A 971 -9.49 1.30 -32.68
CA ARG A 971 -10.69 0.44 -32.88
C ARG A 971 -10.50 -0.51 -34.05
N CYS A 972 -9.98 -0.01 -35.18
CA CYS A 972 -9.71 -0.85 -36.35
C CYS A 972 -8.67 -1.94 -36.06
N VAL A 973 -7.59 -1.66 -35.33
CA VAL A 973 -6.57 -2.67 -34.96
C VAL A 973 -7.09 -3.65 -33.89
N VAL A 974 -7.84 -3.14 -32.90
CA VAL A 974 -8.40 -3.97 -31.81
C VAL A 974 -9.46 -4.96 -32.33
N LEU A 975 -10.18 -4.61 -33.41
CA LEU A 975 -11.22 -5.45 -34.02
C LEU A 975 -10.73 -6.29 -35.22
N SER A 976 -10.00 -5.71 -36.18
CA SER A 976 -9.45 -6.40 -37.37
C SER A 976 -8.03 -6.95 -37.20
N GLY A 977 -7.50 -6.96 -35.98
CA GLY A 977 -6.14 -7.41 -35.67
C GLY A 977 -5.04 -6.48 -36.17
N SER A 978 -3.79 -6.88 -35.91
CA SER A 978 -2.58 -6.14 -36.30
C SER A 978 -2.10 -6.45 -37.74
N GLY A 979 -2.91 -7.17 -38.52
CA GLY A 979 -2.61 -7.52 -39.91
C GLY A 979 -2.71 -6.34 -40.87
N THR A 980 -2.45 -6.61 -42.16
CA THR A 980 -2.48 -5.60 -43.25
C THR A 980 -3.76 -4.76 -43.26
N HIS A 981 -4.93 -5.42 -43.20
CA HIS A 981 -6.23 -4.75 -43.19
C HIS A 981 -6.41 -3.81 -41.99
N GLY A 982 -6.07 -4.25 -40.77
CA GLY A 982 -6.16 -3.42 -39.56
C GLY A 982 -5.23 -2.21 -39.60
N ARG A 983 -3.99 -2.40 -40.08
CA ARG A 983 -3.00 -1.32 -40.28
C ARG A 983 -3.44 -0.31 -41.35
N GLU A 984 -4.03 -0.77 -42.45
CA GLU A 984 -4.58 0.11 -43.51
C GLU A 984 -5.77 0.92 -42.99
N LEU A 985 -6.73 0.30 -42.32
CA LEU A 985 -7.89 0.99 -41.75
C LEU A 985 -7.48 2.00 -40.66
N ALA A 986 -6.43 1.70 -39.87
CA ALA A 986 -5.84 2.65 -38.93
C ALA A 986 -5.17 3.85 -39.64
N ALA A 987 -4.44 3.60 -40.73
CA ALA A 987 -3.83 4.65 -41.54
C ALA A 987 -4.88 5.57 -42.21
N ILE A 988 -6.03 5.02 -42.65
CA ILE A 988 -7.16 5.80 -43.19
C ILE A 988 -7.75 6.74 -42.12
N ALA A 989 -7.85 6.29 -40.86
CA ALA A 989 -8.34 7.12 -39.76
C ALA A 989 -7.33 8.22 -39.38
N LEU A 990 -6.04 7.89 -39.18
CA LEU A 990 -5.00 8.88 -38.83
C LEU A 990 -4.73 9.90 -39.96
N ARG A 991 -4.95 9.52 -41.22
CA ARG A 991 -4.88 10.43 -42.39
C ARG A 991 -5.83 11.61 -42.30
N GLN A 992 -6.96 11.49 -41.60
CA GLN A 992 -7.92 12.60 -41.41
C GLN A 992 -7.34 13.74 -40.56
N VAL A 993 -6.27 13.46 -39.82
CA VAL A 993 -5.65 14.31 -38.80
C VAL A 993 -4.15 14.55 -39.11
N GLY A 994 -3.66 14.09 -40.27
CA GLY A 994 -2.25 14.26 -40.69
C GLY A 994 -1.25 13.35 -39.96
N ALA A 995 -1.70 12.47 -39.08
CA ALA A 995 -0.86 11.70 -38.15
C ALA A 995 -0.45 10.31 -38.69
N ILE A 996 -0.31 10.14 -40.01
CA ILE A 996 -0.05 8.82 -40.64
C ILE A 996 1.30 8.22 -40.19
N SER A 997 2.27 9.07 -39.90
CA SER A 997 3.58 8.69 -39.34
C SER A 997 3.50 7.92 -38.01
N LEU A 998 2.40 8.05 -37.26
CA LEU A 998 2.19 7.40 -35.97
C LEU A 998 1.42 6.06 -36.06
N VAL A 999 1.12 5.58 -37.28
CA VAL A 999 0.39 4.31 -37.50
C VAL A 999 1.07 3.13 -36.78
N ASP A 1000 2.40 3.04 -36.82
CA ASP A 1000 3.09 1.85 -36.29
C ASP A 1000 3.22 1.86 -34.76
N GLU A 1001 3.38 3.02 -34.14
CA GLU A 1001 3.30 3.18 -32.68
C GLU A 1001 1.87 2.89 -32.19
N LEU A 1002 0.86 3.36 -32.92
CA LEU A 1002 -0.55 3.08 -32.63
C LEU A 1002 -0.90 1.60 -32.80
N VAL A 1003 -0.46 0.96 -33.88
CA VAL A 1003 -0.68 -0.49 -34.11
C VAL A 1003 0.00 -1.30 -33.02
N SER A 1004 1.24 -0.95 -32.63
CA SER A 1004 1.94 -1.57 -31.50
C SER A 1004 1.13 -1.47 -30.19
N ALA A 1005 0.70 -0.26 -29.82
CA ALA A 1005 -0.10 -0.02 -28.62
C ALA A 1005 -1.47 -0.74 -28.65
N ALA A 1006 -2.19 -0.69 -29.77
CA ALA A 1006 -3.48 -1.34 -29.94
C ALA A 1006 -3.40 -2.88 -30.02
N THR A 1007 -2.29 -3.44 -30.50
CA THR A 1007 -2.03 -4.88 -30.46
C THR A 1007 -1.99 -5.40 -29.02
N VAL A 1008 -1.34 -4.67 -28.11
CA VAL A 1008 -1.28 -5.03 -26.68
C VAL A 1008 -2.68 -5.07 -26.05
N LEU A 1009 -3.61 -4.20 -26.47
CA LEU A 1009 -5.03 -4.27 -26.05
C LEU A 1009 -5.75 -5.47 -26.63
N ALA A 1010 -5.51 -5.82 -27.90
CA ALA A 1010 -6.12 -6.99 -28.53
C ALA A 1010 -5.68 -8.30 -27.84
N VAL A 1011 -4.40 -8.40 -27.47
CA VAL A 1011 -3.88 -9.51 -26.66
C VAL A 1011 -4.54 -9.52 -25.28
N ALA A 1012 -4.55 -8.39 -24.55
CA ALA A 1012 -5.19 -8.30 -23.24
C ALA A 1012 -6.69 -8.65 -23.28
N ALA A 1013 -7.40 -8.29 -24.35
CA ALA A 1013 -8.79 -8.68 -24.56
C ALA A 1013 -8.94 -10.20 -24.75
N THR A 1014 -8.16 -10.81 -25.65
CA THR A 1014 -8.22 -12.26 -25.88
C THR A 1014 -7.88 -13.07 -24.63
N VAL A 1015 -6.78 -12.77 -23.95
CA VAL A 1015 -6.40 -13.42 -22.68
C VAL A 1015 -7.47 -13.21 -21.61
N SER A 1016 -8.06 -12.03 -21.51
CA SER A 1016 -9.13 -11.78 -20.53
C SER A 1016 -10.41 -12.54 -20.85
N VAL A 1017 -10.79 -12.69 -22.12
CA VAL A 1017 -11.93 -13.53 -22.54
C VAL A 1017 -11.64 -15.01 -22.27
N ASP A 1018 -10.41 -15.48 -22.50
CA ASP A 1018 -10.04 -16.87 -22.21
C ASP A 1018 -9.96 -17.18 -20.71
N VAL A 1019 -9.47 -16.26 -19.87
CA VAL A 1019 -9.45 -16.46 -18.41
C VAL A 1019 -10.83 -16.27 -17.79
N HIS A 1020 -11.47 -15.12 -18.02
CA HIS A 1020 -12.67 -14.66 -17.30
C HIS A 1020 -13.99 -14.81 -18.09
N GLY A 1021 -13.95 -15.33 -19.31
CA GLY A 1021 -15.12 -15.54 -20.19
C GLY A 1021 -16.37 -16.10 -19.51
N PRO A 1022 -16.29 -17.13 -18.65
CA PRO A 1022 -17.47 -17.65 -17.92
C PRO A 1022 -18.16 -16.62 -17.02
N TRP A 1023 -17.40 -15.77 -16.32
CA TRP A 1023 -17.96 -14.69 -15.50
C TRP A 1023 -18.53 -13.58 -16.38
N TYR A 1024 -17.85 -13.25 -17.49
CA TYR A 1024 -18.36 -12.27 -18.46
C TYR A 1024 -19.68 -12.71 -19.09
N VAL A 1025 -19.82 -13.96 -19.52
CA VAL A 1025 -21.09 -14.51 -20.03
C VAL A 1025 -22.19 -14.36 -18.98
N HIS A 1026 -21.95 -14.82 -17.74
CA HIS A 1026 -22.94 -14.71 -16.67
C HIS A 1026 -23.32 -13.26 -16.33
N LEU A 1027 -22.38 -12.32 -16.35
CA LEU A 1027 -22.68 -10.89 -16.19
C LEU A 1027 -23.49 -10.33 -17.36
N VAL A 1028 -23.11 -10.69 -18.59
CA VAL A 1028 -23.67 -10.15 -19.86
C VAL A 1028 -25.04 -10.74 -20.21
N ASP A 1029 -25.41 -11.86 -19.60
CA ASP A 1029 -26.75 -12.46 -19.70
C ASP A 1029 -27.68 -12.10 -18.52
N ASN A 1030 -27.12 -11.70 -17.37
CA ASN A 1030 -27.85 -11.01 -16.27
C ASN A 1030 -27.77 -9.47 -16.40
N MET A 1031 -27.70 -8.98 -17.64
CA MET A 1031 -27.63 -7.57 -18.02
C MET A 1031 -28.83 -7.14 -18.83
#